data_AF-A0AAD6XTG7-F1
#
_entry.id   AF-A0AAD6XTG7-F1
#
_cell.length_a   1.000
_cell.length_b   1.000
_cell.length_c   1.000
_cell.angle_alpha   90.00
_cell.angle_beta   90.00
_cell.angle_gamma   90.00
#
_symmetry.space_group_name_H-M   'P 1'
#
loop_
_entity.id
_entity.type
_entity.pdbx_description
1 polymer ?
#
loop_
_entity_poly.entity_id
_entity_poly.type
_entity_poly.pdbx_seq_one_letter_code
_entity_poly.pdbx_strand_id
1 'polypeptide(L)'
;MAENLPDEILSEILSPALKVPDHKFSDISLMSPFATYSESSSAVLLVSKAWLRVSTPLLYHVVVVRSRPQAVALAVALQGSHNLGRFVKKLRLEGGFGNIMHQILKCMPNITDLFISGVIVSPDTTSGLVLGLPLINPTRLILFEGKGNPLRNKWVVKLVAALEAGLRTHWTNVTTVVLTYEAPFAVRMNFLDALCSSPTVKIVSVGICSHSLLRHLAKIPSLKTIDMTRVATKYLGDTYMSSISMDPLLTKLVKFAEPEFILPARVVDILPTDPTFRPMSSATSSVADAIWARILFFAVLGDDAMNSVHSRKPKARRLSFVLVSQTFKRLALPYLYRYPILWFDSEAERLGEALVANPALGLHIREIHRQVPLGFRYVPRHGLGYDIETRKPDFAAIFWHTPRLDKLVGNRFLPPLLWDAFEALAHTAGTTLVEFGGFVVEDNSPVLAQCPTILAQFMALQSLTWRSPTVFCAPLFPKSSVLPALEFLEVASPGIFPAFQHFDLPKLHRLVLDASITSKDCSQFLRRHGPKLIHLKLGNSAMVPTWPSVFQLCPAITRLELSISDPETDNDVVYPLLLAFPEKHQALVQLVVNKTLASLFNAHDLSRDKKADVEQWRRFLEGSAWADFPALREISAAPFSWPTDERAISKSPWVGWAEAFLEKQIKLTDKAGTHWRPRLKGGHR
;
A
#
# COMPACT_ATOMS: atom_id res chain seq x y z
N MET A 1 7.44 -7.98 42.17
CA MET A 1 6.15 -7.36 41.83
C MET A 1 5.22 -8.30 41.07
N ALA A 2 5.66 -8.89 39.94
CA ALA A 2 4.80 -9.79 39.15
C ALA A 2 4.29 -11.04 39.89
N GLU A 3 5.04 -11.57 40.87
CA GLU A 3 4.65 -12.77 41.63
C GLU A 3 3.46 -12.53 42.58
N ASN A 4 3.10 -11.27 42.86
CA ASN A 4 2.00 -10.92 43.76
C ASN A 4 0.70 -10.55 43.02
N LEU A 5 0.71 -10.57 41.68
CA LEU A 5 -0.49 -10.28 40.90
C LEU A 5 -1.36 -11.54 40.79
N PRO A 6 -2.69 -11.43 40.97
CA PRO A 6 -3.61 -12.51 40.64
C PRO A 6 -3.47 -12.92 39.17
N ASP A 7 -3.67 -14.22 38.87
CA ASP A 7 -3.50 -14.79 37.53
C ASP A 7 -4.44 -14.13 36.50
N GLU A 8 -5.61 -13.65 36.93
CA GLU A 8 -6.59 -12.93 36.10
C GLU A 8 -6.05 -11.57 35.64
N ILE A 9 -5.49 -10.79 36.57
CA ILE A 9 -4.88 -9.49 36.27
C ILE A 9 -3.67 -9.68 35.36
N LEU A 10 -2.86 -10.69 35.67
CA LEU A 10 -1.71 -11.02 34.82
C LEU A 10 -2.16 -11.46 33.42
N SER A 11 -3.23 -12.24 33.30
CA SER A 11 -3.81 -12.64 32.02
C SER A 11 -4.29 -11.43 31.21
N GLU A 12 -4.94 -10.45 31.83
CA GLU A 12 -5.36 -9.22 31.15
C GLU A 12 -4.17 -8.37 30.69
N ILE A 13 -3.13 -8.25 31.51
CA ILE A 13 -1.89 -7.55 31.15
C ILE A 13 -1.20 -8.20 29.94
N LEU A 14 -1.16 -9.54 29.90
CA LEU A 14 -0.45 -10.29 28.87
C LEU A 14 -1.27 -10.52 27.61
N SER A 15 -2.59 -10.41 27.69
CA SER A 15 -3.53 -10.65 26.60
C SER A 15 -3.22 -9.85 25.33
N PRO A 16 -2.95 -8.53 25.37
CA PRO A 16 -2.63 -7.75 24.17
C PRO A 16 -1.38 -8.23 23.42
N ALA A 17 -0.39 -8.79 24.14
CA ALA A 17 0.86 -9.26 23.56
C ALA A 17 0.77 -10.71 23.04
N LEU A 18 -0.09 -11.54 23.64
CA LEU A 18 -0.15 -12.98 23.35
C LEU A 18 -1.38 -13.41 22.55
N LYS A 19 -2.52 -12.71 22.66
CA LYS A 19 -3.74 -13.07 21.93
C LYS A 19 -3.67 -12.59 20.49
N VAL A 20 -4.05 -13.46 19.57
CA VAL A 20 -4.27 -13.13 18.16
C VAL A 20 -5.74 -12.71 17.97
N PRO A 21 -6.03 -11.46 17.56
CA PRO A 21 -7.39 -11.04 17.24
C PRO A 21 -8.02 -11.91 16.15
N ASP A 22 -9.33 -12.17 16.25
CA ASP A 22 -10.02 -13.05 15.29
C ASP A 22 -9.89 -12.56 13.85
N HIS A 23 -10.03 -11.25 13.61
CA HIS A 23 -9.89 -10.67 12.28
C HIS A 23 -8.51 -10.91 11.65
N LYS A 24 -7.44 -11.02 12.45
CA LYS A 24 -6.10 -11.40 11.95
C LYS A 24 -6.03 -12.91 11.70
N PHE A 25 -6.58 -13.72 12.60
CA PHE A 25 -6.62 -15.18 12.41
C PHE A 25 -7.42 -15.58 11.16
N SER A 26 -8.54 -14.93 10.91
CA SER A 26 -9.41 -15.17 9.75
C SER A 26 -9.05 -14.32 8.53
N ASP A 27 -7.93 -13.59 8.56
CA ASP A 27 -7.51 -12.77 7.43
C ASP A 27 -7.17 -13.66 6.23
N ILE A 28 -7.94 -13.48 5.16
CA ILE A 28 -7.84 -14.17 3.88
C ILE A 28 -7.21 -13.28 2.79
N SER A 29 -6.53 -12.21 3.18
CA SER A 29 -5.74 -11.41 2.25
C SER A 29 -4.58 -12.22 1.69
N LEU A 30 -4.11 -11.82 0.51
CA LEU A 30 -3.01 -12.50 -0.20
C LEU A 30 -1.75 -12.61 0.64
N MET A 31 -1.51 -11.63 1.50
CA MET A 31 -0.34 -11.58 2.36
C MET A 31 -0.80 -11.84 3.78
N SER A 32 -0.43 -12.99 4.33
CA SER A 32 -0.78 -13.36 5.70
C SER A 32 -0.41 -12.22 6.66
N PRO A 33 -1.28 -11.84 7.62
CA PRO A 33 -0.94 -10.82 8.62
C PRO A 33 0.16 -11.30 9.58
N PHE A 34 0.50 -12.59 9.52
CA PHE A 34 1.62 -13.20 10.25
C PHE A 34 2.89 -13.31 9.40
N ALA A 35 2.88 -12.79 8.16
CA ALA A 35 4.03 -12.73 7.26
C ALA A 35 5.07 -11.70 7.69
N THR A 36 4.65 -10.66 8.39
CA THR A 36 5.54 -9.64 8.94
C THR A 36 6.22 -10.16 10.20
N TYR A 37 7.50 -9.82 10.35
CA TYR A 37 8.25 -10.16 11.55
C TYR A 37 7.79 -9.27 12.70
N SER A 38 7.19 -9.88 13.72
CA SER A 38 7.10 -9.30 15.06
C SER A 38 8.16 -9.94 15.96
N GLU A 39 8.43 -9.32 17.10
CA GLU A 39 9.17 -9.98 18.17
C GLU A 39 8.53 -11.33 18.56
N SER A 40 9.35 -12.27 19.04
CA SER A 40 8.87 -13.58 19.43
C SER A 40 8.03 -13.46 20.71
N SER A 41 6.75 -13.80 20.62
CA SER A 41 5.85 -13.86 21.78
C SER A 41 6.33 -14.84 22.85
N SER A 42 7.20 -15.79 22.50
CA SER A 42 7.82 -16.71 23.46
C SER A 42 8.74 -16.04 24.47
N ALA A 43 9.27 -14.83 24.18
CA ALA A 43 10.12 -14.10 25.12
C ALA A 43 9.39 -13.76 26.42
N VAL A 44 8.07 -13.54 26.35
CA VAL A 44 7.18 -13.29 27.49
C VAL A 44 7.16 -14.48 28.47
N LEU A 45 7.35 -15.70 27.98
CA LEU A 45 7.36 -16.91 28.83
C LEU A 45 8.59 -17.00 29.74
N LEU A 46 9.66 -16.28 29.42
CA LEU A 46 10.94 -16.40 30.11
C LEU A 46 11.07 -15.44 31.30
N VAL A 47 10.04 -14.63 31.60
CA VAL A 47 10.10 -13.59 32.64
C VAL A 47 10.04 -14.18 34.05
N SER A 48 9.06 -15.05 34.34
CA SER A 48 8.90 -15.70 35.66
C SER A 48 8.03 -16.97 35.55
N LYS A 49 7.99 -17.79 36.60
CA LYS A 49 7.13 -18.99 36.66
C LYS A 49 5.64 -18.66 36.59
N ALA A 50 5.20 -17.56 37.22
CA ALA A 50 3.82 -17.09 37.15
C ALA A 50 3.45 -16.66 35.72
N TRP A 51 4.35 -15.91 35.06
CA TRP A 51 4.17 -15.52 33.66
C TRP A 51 4.11 -16.75 32.76
N LEU A 52 5.02 -17.71 32.92
CA LEU A 52 4.99 -18.97 32.16
C LEU A 52 3.64 -19.68 32.33
N ARG A 53 3.15 -19.85 33.57
CA ARG A 53 1.88 -20.52 33.88
C ARG A 53 0.69 -19.82 33.20
N VAL A 54 0.57 -18.49 33.36
CA VAL A 54 -0.57 -17.70 32.84
C VAL A 54 -0.49 -17.50 31.33
N SER A 55 0.71 -17.29 30.80
CA SER A 55 0.93 -17.05 29.37
C SER A 55 0.77 -18.30 28.51
N THR A 56 1.06 -19.49 29.05
CA THR A 56 1.06 -20.72 28.25
C THR A 56 -0.30 -20.99 27.60
N PRO A 57 -1.45 -20.95 28.32
CA PRO A 57 -2.75 -21.09 27.68
C PRO A 57 -3.04 -19.99 26.65
N LEU A 58 -2.64 -18.74 26.94
CA LEU A 58 -2.86 -17.60 26.03
C LEU A 58 -2.08 -17.75 24.72
N LEU A 59 -0.81 -18.16 24.81
CA LEU A 59 0.07 -18.36 23.67
C LEU A 59 -0.40 -19.53 22.80
N TYR A 60 -0.79 -20.65 23.41
CA TYR A 60 -1.24 -21.83 22.67
C TYR A 60 -2.70 -21.75 22.21
N HIS A 61 -3.49 -20.78 22.67
CA HIS A 61 -4.88 -20.62 22.25
C HIS A 61 -5.04 -20.52 20.72
N VAL A 62 -4.14 -19.77 20.06
CA VAL A 62 -4.08 -19.63 18.61
C VAL A 62 -2.70 -20.06 18.11
N VAL A 63 -2.64 -21.17 17.38
CA VAL A 63 -1.39 -21.68 16.79
C VAL A 63 -1.37 -21.41 15.30
N VAL A 64 -0.31 -20.76 14.82
CA VAL A 64 -0.07 -20.47 13.40
C VAL A 64 1.18 -21.22 12.95
N VAL A 65 1.04 -22.13 11.99
CA VAL A 65 2.15 -22.94 11.44
C VAL A 65 2.39 -22.53 9.99
N ARG A 66 3.56 -21.95 9.71
CA ARG A 66 3.92 -21.36 8.40
C ARG A 66 5.18 -21.99 7.78
N SER A 67 5.84 -22.88 8.49
CA SER A 67 7.07 -23.53 8.02
C SER A 67 7.24 -24.91 8.61
N ARG A 68 8.04 -25.75 7.96
CA ARG A 68 8.34 -27.11 8.42
C ARG A 68 9.07 -27.11 9.77
N PRO A 69 10.09 -26.26 10.04
CA PRO A 69 10.72 -26.20 11.36
C PRO A 69 9.74 -25.84 12.48
N GLN A 70 8.78 -24.94 12.23
CA GLN A 70 7.72 -24.63 13.21
C GLN A 70 6.84 -25.85 13.48
N ALA A 71 6.45 -26.59 12.44
CA ALA A 71 5.67 -27.83 12.60
C ALA A 71 6.44 -28.88 13.42
N VAL A 72 7.75 -29.03 13.17
CA VAL A 72 8.61 -29.94 13.93
C VAL A 72 8.71 -29.53 15.39
N ALA A 73 9.06 -28.26 15.66
CA ALA A 73 9.16 -27.75 17.02
C ALA A 73 7.84 -27.90 17.79
N LEU A 74 6.71 -27.61 17.13
CA LEU A 74 5.39 -27.77 17.71
C LEU A 74 5.07 -29.24 18.03
N ALA A 75 5.33 -30.16 17.11
CA ALA A 75 5.10 -31.59 17.35
C ALA A 75 5.92 -32.11 18.54
N VAL A 76 7.20 -31.74 18.63
CA VAL A 76 8.07 -32.09 19.76
C VAL A 76 7.51 -31.53 21.07
N ALA A 77 7.10 -30.27 21.09
CA ALA A 77 6.53 -29.64 22.28
C ALA A 77 5.23 -30.34 22.74
N LEU A 78 4.34 -30.69 21.81
CA LEU A 78 3.07 -31.36 22.12
C LEU A 78 3.26 -32.82 22.57
N GLN A 79 4.28 -33.51 22.06
CA GLN A 79 4.64 -34.85 22.50
C GLN A 79 5.27 -34.84 23.90
N GLY A 80 6.09 -33.82 24.20
CA GLY A 80 6.66 -33.63 25.52
C GLY A 80 5.62 -33.24 26.59
N SER A 81 4.52 -32.59 26.19
CA SER A 81 3.42 -32.24 27.10
C SER A 81 2.07 -32.22 26.39
N HIS A 82 1.32 -33.32 26.51
CA HIS A 82 -0.01 -33.46 25.91
C HIS A 82 -1.02 -32.41 26.38
N ASN A 83 -0.82 -31.82 27.57
CA ASN A 83 -1.69 -30.77 28.09
C ASN A 83 -1.64 -29.49 27.23
N LEU A 84 -0.52 -29.20 26.57
CA LEU A 84 -0.40 -28.02 25.71
C LEU A 84 -1.40 -28.05 24.55
N GLY A 85 -1.61 -29.23 23.95
CA GLY A 85 -2.55 -29.40 22.85
C GLY A 85 -4.01 -29.17 23.24
N ARG A 86 -4.37 -29.31 24.52
CA ARG A 86 -5.73 -29.04 25.03
C ARG A 86 -6.07 -27.55 25.07
N PHE A 87 -5.06 -26.68 25.18
CA PHE A 87 -5.23 -25.22 25.14
C PHE A 87 -5.49 -24.69 23.73
N VAL A 88 -5.12 -25.46 22.69
CA VAL A 88 -5.28 -25.03 21.31
C VAL A 88 -6.75 -25.05 20.91
N LYS A 89 -7.28 -23.87 20.58
CA LYS A 89 -8.66 -23.68 20.07
C LYS A 89 -8.66 -23.32 18.59
N LYS A 90 -7.69 -22.52 18.15
CA LYS A 90 -7.58 -22.06 16.78
C LYS A 90 -6.28 -22.53 16.15
N LEU A 91 -6.36 -23.22 15.02
CA LEU A 91 -5.21 -23.71 14.27
C LEU A 91 -5.22 -23.12 12.87
N ARG A 92 -4.14 -22.43 12.50
CA ARG A 92 -3.92 -21.88 11.16
C ARG A 92 -2.73 -22.54 10.49
N LEU A 93 -2.99 -23.16 9.35
CA LEU A 93 -2.01 -23.94 8.58
C LEU A 93 -1.75 -23.26 7.24
N GLU A 94 -0.53 -22.75 7.06
CA GLU A 94 -0.07 -22.12 5.82
C GLU A 94 0.94 -23.02 5.09
N GLY A 95 0.57 -24.28 4.85
CA GLY A 95 1.42 -25.25 4.14
C GLY A 95 1.04 -26.71 4.35
N GLY A 96 1.73 -27.61 3.64
CA GLY A 96 1.55 -29.06 3.73
C GLY A 96 2.75 -29.73 4.38
N PHE A 97 2.88 -29.66 5.70
CA PHE A 97 4.10 -30.07 6.41
C PHE A 97 4.31 -31.59 6.53
N GLY A 98 3.68 -32.39 5.67
CA GLY A 98 3.86 -33.84 5.59
C GLY A 98 3.24 -34.59 6.75
N ASN A 99 3.85 -35.73 7.13
CA ASN A 99 3.30 -36.65 8.13
C ASN A 99 3.26 -36.05 9.55
N ILE A 100 4.06 -35.01 9.82
CA ILE A 100 4.12 -34.40 11.15
C ILE A 100 2.79 -33.77 11.56
N MET A 101 1.98 -33.35 10.59
CA MET A 101 0.66 -32.80 10.86
C MET A 101 -0.28 -33.82 11.51
N HIS A 102 -0.12 -35.12 11.24
CA HIS A 102 -0.90 -36.15 11.92
C HIS A 102 -0.55 -36.19 13.42
N GLN A 103 0.75 -36.07 13.76
CA GLN A 103 1.20 -36.05 15.15
C GLN A 103 0.67 -34.83 15.90
N ILE A 104 0.67 -33.67 15.26
CA ILE A 104 0.14 -32.42 15.81
C ILE A 104 -1.36 -32.55 16.07
N LEU A 105 -2.14 -32.93 15.04
CA LEU A 105 -3.60 -33.00 15.13
C LEU A 105 -4.07 -34.05 16.15
N LYS A 106 -3.35 -35.17 16.28
CA LYS A 106 -3.62 -36.17 17.33
C LYS A 106 -3.53 -35.60 18.75
N CYS A 107 -2.73 -34.56 18.97
CA CYS A 107 -2.56 -33.93 20.28
C CYS A 107 -3.53 -32.75 20.52
N MET A 108 -4.31 -32.33 19.52
CA MET A 108 -5.14 -31.11 19.58
C MET A 108 -6.64 -31.42 19.39
N PRO A 109 -7.28 -32.18 20.29
CA PRO A 109 -8.68 -32.61 20.12
C PRO A 109 -9.70 -31.45 20.20
N ASN A 110 -9.29 -30.29 20.74
CA ASN A 110 -10.19 -29.18 21.09
C ASN A 110 -10.23 -28.05 20.05
N ILE A 111 -9.78 -28.31 18.81
CA ILE A 111 -9.77 -27.31 17.74
C ILE A 111 -11.22 -26.94 17.39
N THR A 112 -11.58 -25.67 17.59
CA THR A 112 -12.85 -25.07 17.18
C THR A 112 -12.74 -24.36 15.85
N ASP A 113 -11.62 -23.67 15.60
CA ASP A 113 -11.42 -22.89 14.38
C ASP A 113 -10.23 -23.43 13.60
N LEU A 114 -10.48 -23.88 12.37
CA LEU A 114 -9.47 -24.46 11.50
C LEU A 114 -9.32 -23.59 10.25
N PHE A 115 -8.14 -23.01 10.08
CA PHE A 115 -7.74 -22.31 8.87
C PHE A 115 -6.75 -23.18 8.08
N ILE A 116 -7.03 -23.40 6.79
CA ILE A 116 -6.17 -24.16 5.89
C ILE A 116 -5.92 -23.35 4.61
N SER A 117 -4.63 -23.12 4.33
CA SER A 117 -4.18 -22.64 3.03
C SER A 117 -4.07 -23.79 2.02
N GLY A 118 -4.75 -23.66 0.88
CA GLY A 118 -4.62 -24.52 -0.28
C GLY A 118 -3.34 -24.27 -1.09
N VAL A 119 -2.53 -23.27 -0.72
CA VAL A 119 -1.26 -22.95 -1.38
C VAL A 119 -0.18 -23.95 -0.93
N ILE A 120 -0.30 -25.19 -1.43
CA ILE A 120 0.60 -26.30 -1.11
C ILE A 120 1.61 -26.49 -2.25
N VAL A 121 2.88 -26.31 -1.90
CA VAL A 121 3.98 -26.18 -2.84
C VAL A 121 4.95 -27.36 -2.70
N SER A 122 5.25 -28.09 -3.79
CA SER A 122 6.26 -29.18 -3.77
C SER A 122 7.60 -28.73 -3.14
N PRO A 123 8.23 -29.46 -2.20
CA PRO A 123 8.01 -30.88 -1.89
C PRO A 123 6.96 -31.16 -0.80
N ASP A 124 6.23 -30.15 -0.32
CA ASP A 124 5.23 -30.34 0.73
C ASP A 124 4.19 -31.40 0.34
N THR A 125 3.77 -32.18 1.34
CA THR A 125 2.74 -33.22 1.18
C THR A 125 1.66 -33.04 2.23
N THR A 126 0.43 -33.40 1.86
CA THR A 126 -0.74 -33.30 2.73
C THR A 126 -1.03 -34.60 3.48
N SER A 127 -0.12 -35.58 3.43
CA SER A 127 -0.39 -36.93 3.96
C SER A 127 -0.76 -36.92 5.44
N GLY A 128 -0.06 -36.15 6.26
CA GLY A 128 -0.40 -36.05 7.69
C GLY A 128 -1.70 -35.29 7.96
N LEU A 129 -2.07 -34.33 7.10
CA LEU A 129 -3.37 -33.66 7.20
C LEU A 129 -4.49 -34.63 6.86
N VAL A 130 -4.37 -35.38 5.76
CA VAL A 130 -5.37 -36.38 5.34
C VAL A 130 -5.63 -37.39 6.47
N LEU A 131 -4.58 -37.83 7.18
CA LEU A 131 -4.72 -38.75 8.31
C LEU A 131 -5.24 -38.08 9.58
N GLY A 132 -4.92 -36.81 9.81
CA GLY A 132 -5.24 -36.11 11.05
C GLY A 132 -6.59 -35.38 11.07
N LEU A 133 -7.13 -34.97 9.92
CA LEU A 133 -8.42 -34.26 9.85
C LEU A 133 -9.60 -35.05 10.45
N PRO A 134 -9.69 -36.38 10.32
CA PRO A 134 -10.71 -37.18 11.01
C PRO A 134 -10.61 -37.16 12.54
N LEU A 135 -9.47 -36.73 13.12
CA LEU A 135 -9.24 -36.72 14.56
C LEU A 135 -9.79 -35.45 15.25
N ILE A 136 -10.33 -34.50 14.49
CA ILE A 136 -10.82 -33.21 14.98
C ILE A 136 -12.25 -32.95 14.46
N ASN A 137 -13.00 -32.07 15.14
CA ASN A 137 -14.38 -31.72 14.78
C ASN A 137 -14.60 -30.20 14.96
N PRO A 138 -14.07 -29.37 14.05
CA PRO A 138 -14.11 -27.91 14.19
C PRO A 138 -15.54 -27.35 14.06
N THR A 139 -15.77 -26.16 14.61
CA THR A 139 -17.01 -25.40 14.44
C THR A 139 -16.94 -24.40 13.29
N ARG A 140 -15.74 -23.88 13.00
CA ARG A 140 -15.46 -22.94 11.93
C ARG A 140 -14.34 -23.46 11.03
N LEU A 141 -14.60 -23.52 9.73
CA LEU A 141 -13.63 -23.88 8.70
C LEU A 141 -13.33 -22.67 7.82
N ILE A 142 -12.07 -22.29 7.69
CA ILE A 142 -11.60 -21.19 6.84
C ILE A 142 -10.66 -21.77 5.79
N LEU A 143 -11.03 -21.62 4.52
CA LEU A 143 -10.25 -22.10 3.39
C LEU A 143 -9.69 -20.91 2.62
N PHE A 144 -8.36 -20.86 2.53
CA PHE A 144 -7.66 -19.84 1.78
C PHE A 144 -7.03 -20.44 0.53
N GLU A 145 -7.29 -19.83 -0.62
CA GLU A 145 -6.57 -20.09 -1.87
C GLU A 145 -5.92 -18.81 -2.37
N GLY A 146 -4.68 -18.93 -2.83
CA GLY A 146 -3.98 -17.83 -3.48
C GLY A 146 -4.61 -17.48 -4.83
N LYS A 147 -4.41 -16.26 -5.31
CA LYS A 147 -4.82 -15.86 -6.66
C LYS A 147 -4.12 -16.70 -7.73
N GLY A 148 -4.87 -17.18 -8.72
CA GLY A 148 -4.32 -17.85 -9.90
C GLY A 148 -5.01 -19.17 -10.25
N ASN A 149 -4.43 -19.89 -11.21
CA ASN A 149 -4.96 -21.18 -11.67
C ASN A 149 -5.12 -22.16 -10.50
N PRO A 150 -6.24 -22.90 -10.42
CA PRO A 150 -6.46 -23.92 -9.40
C PRO A 150 -5.24 -24.84 -9.33
N LEU A 151 -4.60 -24.93 -8.16
CA LEU A 151 -3.46 -25.83 -7.98
C LEU A 151 -3.95 -27.27 -8.17
N ARG A 152 -3.71 -27.85 -9.35
CA ARG A 152 -3.97 -29.26 -9.68
C ARG A 152 -2.94 -30.21 -9.07
N ASN A 153 -2.24 -29.76 -8.03
CA ASN A 153 -1.29 -30.59 -7.29
C ASN A 153 -2.04 -31.78 -6.67
N LYS A 154 -1.56 -33.01 -6.91
CA LYS A 154 -2.12 -34.25 -6.35
C LYS A 154 -2.34 -34.19 -4.84
N TRP A 155 -1.51 -33.45 -4.11
CA TRP A 155 -1.63 -33.29 -2.66
C TRP A 155 -2.80 -32.38 -2.26
N VAL A 156 -3.07 -31.32 -3.04
CA VAL A 156 -4.25 -30.48 -2.85
C VAL A 156 -5.51 -31.29 -3.19
N VAL A 157 -5.48 -32.12 -4.22
CA VAL A 157 -6.60 -33.05 -4.53
C VAL A 157 -6.89 -33.99 -3.37
N LYS A 158 -5.87 -34.64 -2.81
CA LYS A 158 -6.03 -35.51 -1.64
C LYS A 158 -6.54 -34.76 -0.41
N LEU A 159 -6.07 -33.54 -0.19
CA LEU A 159 -6.55 -32.71 0.91
C LEU A 159 -8.02 -32.34 0.75
N VAL A 160 -8.45 -31.94 -0.45
CA VAL A 160 -9.88 -31.67 -0.72
C VAL A 160 -10.73 -32.89 -0.47
N ALA A 161 -10.31 -34.06 -0.94
CA ALA A 161 -11.04 -35.31 -0.68
C ALA A 161 -11.16 -35.60 0.83
N ALA A 162 -10.12 -35.31 1.62
CA ALA A 162 -10.17 -35.46 3.08
C ALA A 162 -11.09 -34.43 3.76
N LEU A 163 -11.11 -33.17 3.28
CA LEU A 163 -12.05 -32.16 3.75
C LEU A 163 -13.50 -32.52 3.42
N GLU A 164 -13.72 -33.05 2.21
CA GLU A 164 -15.00 -33.57 1.74
C GLU A 164 -15.50 -34.70 2.65
N ALA A 165 -14.65 -35.70 2.88
CA ALA A 165 -14.95 -36.82 3.77
C ALA A 165 -15.24 -36.33 5.19
N GLY A 166 -14.45 -35.38 5.70
CA GLY A 166 -14.66 -34.73 7.00
C GLY A 166 -16.06 -34.14 7.11
N LEU A 167 -16.46 -33.27 6.18
CA LEU A 167 -17.79 -32.66 6.15
C LEU A 167 -18.93 -33.67 6.06
N ARG A 168 -18.75 -34.78 5.31
CA ARG A 168 -19.78 -35.79 5.13
C ARG A 168 -19.94 -36.72 6.34
N THR A 169 -18.87 -37.01 7.08
CA THR A 169 -18.85 -38.15 8.02
C THR A 169 -18.43 -37.82 9.44
N HIS A 170 -17.50 -36.88 9.64
CA HIS A 170 -16.84 -36.67 10.94
C HIS A 170 -17.15 -35.31 11.56
N TRP A 171 -17.40 -34.29 10.75
CA TRP A 171 -17.48 -32.90 11.16
C TRP A 171 -18.90 -32.45 11.43
N THR A 172 -19.48 -33.00 12.50
CA THR A 172 -20.85 -32.69 12.94
C THR A 172 -21.00 -31.31 13.57
N ASN A 173 -19.90 -30.60 13.87
CA ASN A 173 -19.94 -29.30 14.52
C ASN A 173 -19.74 -28.11 13.58
N VAL A 174 -19.40 -28.33 12.31
CA VAL A 174 -19.09 -27.23 11.39
C VAL A 174 -20.35 -26.44 11.09
N THR A 175 -20.41 -25.21 11.61
CA THR A 175 -21.54 -24.29 11.42
C THR A 175 -21.18 -23.10 10.54
N THR A 176 -19.90 -22.75 10.45
CA THR A 176 -19.41 -21.61 9.67
C THR A 176 -18.31 -22.04 8.72
N VAL A 177 -18.45 -21.69 7.44
CA VAL A 177 -17.44 -21.92 6.40
C VAL A 177 -17.07 -20.59 5.75
N VAL A 178 -15.77 -20.29 5.66
CA VAL A 178 -15.26 -19.05 5.04
C VAL A 178 -14.42 -19.45 3.82
N LEU A 179 -14.75 -18.88 2.67
CA LEU A 179 -14.12 -19.15 1.38
C LEU A 179 -13.47 -17.88 0.79
N THR A 180 -12.29 -18.00 0.22
CA THR A 180 -11.58 -16.91 -0.47
C THR A 180 -12.21 -16.45 -1.79
N TYR A 181 -11.76 -15.27 -2.23
CA TYR A 181 -12.00 -14.67 -3.54
C TYR A 181 -11.72 -15.66 -4.69
N GLU A 182 -12.62 -15.76 -5.67
CA GLU A 182 -12.51 -16.64 -6.86
C GLU A 182 -12.45 -18.17 -6.61
N ALA A 183 -12.58 -18.62 -5.36
CA ALA A 183 -12.73 -20.01 -4.89
C ALA A 183 -12.53 -21.15 -5.93
N PRO A 184 -11.29 -21.46 -6.37
CA PRO A 184 -11.02 -22.72 -7.07
C PRO A 184 -11.42 -23.99 -6.29
N PHE A 185 -11.53 -23.97 -4.95
CA PHE A 185 -12.14 -25.03 -4.14
C PHE A 185 -13.64 -25.15 -4.41
N ALA A 186 -14.33 -24.04 -4.68
CA ALA A 186 -15.73 -24.03 -5.10
C ALA A 186 -15.88 -24.46 -6.57
N VAL A 187 -14.84 -24.29 -7.40
CA VAL A 187 -14.81 -24.88 -8.75
C VAL A 187 -14.71 -26.41 -8.68
N ARG A 188 -14.30 -27.00 -7.54
CA ARG A 188 -14.43 -28.44 -7.32
C ARG A 188 -15.81 -28.76 -6.79
N MET A 189 -16.71 -29.03 -7.73
CA MET A 189 -18.10 -29.42 -7.50
C MET A 189 -18.27 -30.38 -6.32
N ASN A 190 -17.40 -31.39 -6.18
CA ASN A 190 -17.49 -32.37 -5.08
C ASN A 190 -17.45 -31.76 -3.67
N PHE A 191 -16.62 -30.72 -3.45
CA PHE A 191 -16.54 -30.06 -2.14
C PHE A 191 -17.80 -29.22 -1.89
N LEU A 192 -18.31 -28.53 -2.92
CA LEU A 192 -19.58 -27.83 -2.82
C LEU A 192 -20.74 -28.80 -2.58
N ASP A 193 -20.74 -29.96 -3.23
CA ASP A 193 -21.76 -30.98 -3.03
C ASP A 193 -21.73 -31.51 -1.59
N ALA A 194 -20.53 -31.66 -0.99
CA ALA A 194 -20.39 -32.02 0.42
C ALA A 194 -20.88 -30.92 1.36
N LEU A 195 -20.61 -29.64 1.06
CA LEU A 195 -21.20 -28.53 1.79
C LEU A 195 -22.72 -28.53 1.68
N CYS A 196 -23.28 -28.71 0.48
CA CYS A 196 -24.72 -28.83 0.22
C CYS A 196 -25.35 -30.02 0.93
N SER A 197 -24.59 -31.08 1.18
CA SER A 197 -25.04 -32.26 1.92
C SER A 197 -24.90 -32.08 3.44
N SER A 198 -24.24 -31.02 3.91
CA SER A 198 -24.00 -30.81 5.33
C SER A 198 -25.27 -30.32 6.04
N PRO A 199 -25.72 -30.99 7.12
CA PRO A 199 -26.90 -30.57 7.88
C PRO A 199 -26.60 -29.48 8.91
N THR A 200 -25.32 -29.11 9.10
CA THR A 200 -24.89 -28.25 10.23
C THR A 200 -24.43 -26.87 9.79
N VAL A 201 -24.03 -26.70 8.52
CA VAL A 201 -23.52 -25.42 7.98
C VAL A 201 -24.65 -24.40 7.93
N LYS A 202 -24.49 -23.31 8.69
CA LYS A 202 -25.48 -22.24 8.84
C LYS A 202 -25.02 -20.95 8.18
N ILE A 203 -23.71 -20.70 8.16
CA ILE A 203 -23.12 -19.46 7.65
C ILE A 203 -22.04 -19.83 6.64
N VAL A 204 -22.13 -19.24 5.45
CA VAL A 204 -21.05 -19.30 4.46
C VAL A 204 -20.60 -17.89 4.14
N SER A 205 -19.36 -17.55 4.47
CA SER A 205 -18.77 -16.26 4.10
C SER A 205 -17.94 -16.40 2.83
N VAL A 206 -18.15 -15.48 1.88
CA VAL A 206 -17.47 -15.47 0.58
C VAL A 206 -16.90 -14.08 0.27
N GLY A 207 -15.83 -14.07 -0.52
CA GLY A 207 -15.31 -12.87 -1.19
C GLY A 207 -16.16 -12.47 -2.40
N ILE A 208 -15.50 -12.06 -3.48
CA ILE A 208 -16.16 -11.96 -4.80
C ILE A 208 -16.40 -13.37 -5.33
N CYS A 209 -17.62 -13.62 -5.78
CA CYS A 209 -18.05 -14.88 -6.36
C CYS A 209 -19.00 -14.63 -7.54
N SER A 210 -19.28 -15.69 -8.31
CA SER A 210 -20.30 -15.65 -9.36
C SER A 210 -21.69 -15.88 -8.77
N HIS A 211 -22.69 -15.36 -9.48
CA HIS A 211 -24.10 -15.64 -9.18
C HIS A 211 -24.42 -17.16 -9.17
N SER A 212 -23.77 -17.95 -10.02
CA SER A 212 -23.92 -19.41 -10.07
C SER A 212 -23.44 -20.09 -8.78
N LEU A 213 -22.33 -19.63 -8.21
CA LEU A 213 -21.84 -20.16 -6.93
C LEU A 213 -22.81 -19.84 -5.79
N LEU A 214 -23.31 -18.60 -5.73
CA LEU A 214 -24.32 -18.21 -4.73
C LEU A 214 -25.56 -19.10 -4.78
N ARG A 215 -26.09 -19.37 -5.99
CA ARG A 215 -27.22 -20.30 -6.17
C ARG A 215 -26.90 -21.72 -5.73
N HIS A 216 -25.68 -22.17 -5.95
CA HIS A 216 -25.27 -23.50 -5.53
C HIS A 216 -25.21 -23.58 -3.99
N LEU A 217 -24.60 -22.60 -3.33
CA LEU A 217 -24.55 -22.52 -1.86
C LEU A 217 -25.95 -22.43 -1.23
N ALA A 218 -26.89 -21.76 -1.90
CA ALA A 218 -28.27 -21.65 -1.44
C ALA A 218 -29.03 -22.99 -1.34
N LYS A 219 -28.46 -24.09 -1.86
CA LYS A 219 -29.01 -25.45 -1.73
C LYS A 219 -28.69 -26.12 -0.40
N ILE A 220 -27.77 -25.57 0.40
CA ILE A 220 -27.41 -26.10 1.73
C ILE A 220 -28.67 -26.05 2.63
N PRO A 221 -29.21 -27.17 3.13
CA PRO A 221 -30.50 -27.22 3.84
C PRO A 221 -30.56 -26.38 5.11
N SER A 222 -29.44 -26.31 5.84
CA SER A 222 -29.32 -25.59 7.10
C SER A 222 -28.87 -24.14 6.97
N LEU A 223 -28.65 -23.66 5.74
CA LEU A 223 -28.05 -22.35 5.49
C LEU A 223 -29.00 -21.22 5.90
N LYS A 224 -28.48 -20.33 6.74
CA LYS A 224 -29.20 -19.14 7.20
C LYS A 224 -28.73 -17.88 6.50
N THR A 225 -27.44 -17.81 6.16
CA THR A 225 -26.85 -16.57 5.63
C THR A 225 -25.63 -16.88 4.76
N ILE A 226 -25.50 -16.13 3.66
CA ILE A 226 -24.30 -16.01 2.85
C ILE A 226 -23.71 -14.62 3.09
N ASP A 227 -22.61 -14.54 3.86
CA ASP A 227 -21.97 -13.28 4.20
C ASP A 227 -20.97 -12.86 3.12
N MET A 228 -21.34 -11.87 2.32
CA MET A 228 -20.45 -11.28 1.30
C MET A 228 -19.59 -10.18 1.91
N THR A 229 -18.27 -10.37 1.87
CA THR A 229 -17.31 -9.37 2.37
C THR A 229 -17.24 -8.14 1.43
N ARG A 230 -17.42 -6.94 1.99
CA ARG A 230 -17.71 -5.67 1.27
C ARG A 230 -16.64 -5.20 0.28
N VAL A 231 -15.43 -5.77 0.27
CA VAL A 231 -14.45 -5.52 -0.81
C VAL A 231 -15.10 -5.83 -2.16
N ALA A 232 -16.02 -6.81 -2.20
CA ALA A 232 -16.79 -7.20 -3.35
C ALA A 232 -17.70 -6.09 -3.91
N THR A 233 -18.47 -5.40 -3.07
CA THR A 233 -19.52 -4.47 -3.54
C THR A 233 -18.98 -3.26 -4.28
N LYS A 234 -17.74 -2.84 -3.98
CA LYS A 234 -17.11 -1.71 -4.67
C LYS A 234 -16.78 -2.01 -6.14
N TYR A 235 -16.55 -3.29 -6.48
CA TYR A 235 -16.13 -3.71 -7.82
C TYR A 235 -17.26 -4.35 -8.63
N LEU A 236 -18.30 -4.84 -7.96
CA LEU A 236 -19.32 -5.68 -8.60
C LEU A 236 -20.32 -4.91 -9.49
N GLY A 237 -20.36 -3.58 -9.42
CA GLY A 237 -21.25 -2.75 -10.25
C GLY A 237 -22.74 -2.97 -9.96
N ASP A 238 -23.58 -2.06 -10.44
CA ASP A 238 -25.03 -2.11 -10.21
C ASP A 238 -25.65 -3.38 -10.81
N THR A 239 -25.14 -3.84 -11.96
CA THR A 239 -25.64 -5.03 -12.67
C THR A 239 -25.55 -6.31 -11.82
N TYR A 240 -24.47 -6.49 -11.06
CA TYR A 240 -24.34 -7.68 -10.22
C TYR A 240 -25.31 -7.62 -9.03
N MET A 241 -25.45 -6.45 -8.41
CA MET A 241 -26.41 -6.25 -7.31
C MET A 241 -27.85 -6.47 -7.81
N SER A 242 -28.18 -5.97 -9.01
CA SER A 242 -29.45 -6.26 -9.66
C SER A 242 -29.68 -7.75 -9.86
N SER A 243 -28.65 -8.52 -10.25
CA SER A 243 -28.79 -9.97 -10.42
C SER A 243 -29.15 -10.69 -9.11
N ILE A 244 -28.53 -10.31 -7.99
CA ILE A 244 -28.85 -10.85 -6.66
C ILE A 244 -30.28 -10.47 -6.26
N SER A 245 -30.65 -9.20 -6.46
CA SER A 245 -31.99 -8.68 -6.13
C SER A 245 -33.11 -9.31 -6.97
N MET A 246 -32.80 -9.78 -8.18
CA MET A 246 -33.75 -10.51 -9.04
C MET A 246 -33.94 -11.97 -8.64
N ASP A 247 -33.08 -12.53 -7.76
CA ASP A 247 -33.19 -13.89 -7.27
C ASP A 247 -33.78 -13.89 -5.84
N PRO A 248 -35.04 -14.32 -5.64
CA PRO A 248 -35.70 -14.24 -4.34
C PRO A 248 -35.01 -15.05 -3.24
N LEU A 249 -34.39 -16.17 -3.62
CA LEU A 249 -33.68 -17.02 -2.68
C LEU A 249 -32.39 -16.35 -2.22
N LEU A 250 -31.60 -15.81 -3.16
CA LEU A 250 -30.37 -15.09 -2.83
C LEU A 250 -30.65 -13.80 -2.08
N THR A 251 -31.71 -13.06 -2.44
CA THR A 251 -32.10 -11.83 -1.73
C THR A 251 -32.35 -12.08 -0.24
N LYS A 252 -32.88 -13.25 0.12
CA LYS A 252 -33.10 -13.64 1.53
C LYS A 252 -31.82 -14.09 2.24
N LEU A 253 -30.94 -14.79 1.54
CA LEU A 253 -29.76 -15.43 2.13
C LEU A 253 -28.54 -14.53 2.15
N VAL A 254 -28.32 -13.74 1.09
CA VAL A 254 -27.13 -12.92 0.92
C VAL A 254 -27.22 -11.70 1.80
N LYS A 255 -26.26 -11.57 2.71
CA LYS A 255 -26.04 -10.36 3.50
C LYS A 255 -24.72 -9.77 3.12
N PHE A 256 -24.73 -8.47 2.86
CA PHE A 256 -23.51 -7.71 2.73
C PHE A 256 -23.07 -7.37 4.13
N ALA A 257 -22.01 -8.03 4.60
CA ALA A 257 -21.45 -7.71 5.89
C ALA A 257 -21.08 -6.22 5.84
N GLU A 258 -21.73 -5.43 6.71
CA GLU A 258 -21.13 -4.15 7.05
C GLU A 258 -19.74 -4.49 7.57
N PRO A 259 -18.68 -3.82 7.10
CA PRO A 259 -17.41 -3.96 7.77
C PRO A 259 -17.74 -3.73 9.24
N GLU A 260 -17.34 -4.66 10.10
CA GLU A 260 -17.05 -4.28 11.47
C GLU A 260 -16.00 -3.18 11.31
N PHE A 261 -16.48 -1.95 11.15
CA PHE A 261 -15.76 -0.81 11.62
C PHE A 261 -15.51 -1.22 13.04
N ILE A 262 -14.26 -1.57 13.32
CA ILE A 262 -13.73 -1.48 14.65
C ILE A 262 -13.90 0.01 14.95
N LEU A 263 -15.12 0.37 15.36
CA LEU A 263 -15.34 1.56 16.13
C LEU A 263 -14.34 1.36 17.26
N PRO A 264 -13.36 2.26 17.43
CA PRO A 264 -12.47 2.18 18.58
C PRO A 264 -13.36 1.89 19.78
N ALA A 265 -13.06 0.79 20.49
CA ALA A 265 -13.92 0.11 21.45
C ALA A 265 -15.00 1.04 21.98
N ARG A 266 -16.27 0.79 21.62
CA ARG A 266 -17.46 1.61 21.92
C ARG A 266 -17.17 2.50 23.11
N VAL A 267 -16.84 3.77 22.85
CA VAL A 267 -16.66 4.77 23.90
C VAL A 267 -17.90 4.63 24.76
N VAL A 268 -17.72 4.22 26.02
CA VAL A 268 -18.81 4.01 26.97
C VAL A 268 -19.76 5.19 26.81
N ASP A 269 -21.04 4.92 26.52
CA ASP A 269 -22.04 5.97 26.35
C ASP A 269 -22.03 6.80 27.64
N ILE A 270 -21.31 7.92 27.64
CA ILE A 270 -21.32 8.89 28.73
C ILE A 270 -22.68 9.58 28.60
N LEU A 271 -23.71 8.98 29.20
CA LEU A 271 -24.98 9.65 29.37
C LEU A 271 -24.70 10.99 30.05
N PRO A 272 -25.07 12.13 29.42
CA PRO A 272 -24.93 13.42 30.07
C PRO A 272 -25.75 13.37 31.36
N THR A 273 -25.09 13.50 32.51
CA THR A 273 -25.73 13.47 33.83
C THR A 273 -26.65 14.68 34.07
N ASP A 274 -26.61 15.70 33.19
CA ASP A 274 -27.40 16.91 33.29
C ASP A 274 -27.74 17.48 31.89
N PRO A 275 -29.04 17.57 31.50
CA PRO A 275 -29.46 18.14 30.21
C PRO A 275 -29.24 19.66 30.12
N THR A 276 -28.95 20.33 31.24
CA THR A 276 -28.64 21.77 31.27
C THR A 276 -27.14 22.06 31.15
N PHE A 277 -26.31 21.02 31.15
CA PHE A 277 -24.87 21.18 31.01
C PHE A 277 -24.52 21.88 29.70
N ARG A 278 -23.98 23.09 29.82
CA ARG A 278 -23.38 23.84 28.71
C ARG A 278 -21.86 23.72 28.84
N PRO A 279 -21.20 22.93 27.98
CA PRO A 279 -19.75 22.81 28.03
C PRO A 279 -19.09 24.19 28.00
N MET A 280 -18.17 24.44 28.93
CA MET A 280 -17.40 25.68 29.02
C MET A 280 -18.23 26.95 29.29
N SER A 281 -19.38 26.84 29.95
CA SER A 281 -20.19 28.01 30.35
C SER A 281 -19.46 29.02 31.25
N SER A 282 -18.44 28.58 31.99
CA SER A 282 -17.59 29.42 32.84
C SER A 282 -16.36 30.00 32.13
N ALA A 283 -16.05 29.58 30.91
CA ALA A 283 -14.90 30.07 30.16
C ALA A 283 -15.24 31.35 29.39
N THR A 284 -14.25 32.22 29.18
CA THR A 284 -14.42 33.36 28.26
C THR A 284 -14.58 32.88 26.82
N SER A 285 -15.28 33.64 25.98
CA SER A 285 -15.53 33.25 24.58
C SER A 285 -14.25 32.96 23.80
N SER A 286 -13.15 33.67 24.09
CA SER A 286 -11.85 33.43 23.43
C SER A 286 -11.24 32.08 23.83
N VAL A 287 -11.31 31.72 25.11
CA VAL A 287 -10.79 30.43 25.60
C VAL A 287 -11.67 29.28 25.07
N ALA A 288 -13.00 29.44 25.13
CA ALA A 288 -13.93 28.47 24.59
C ALA A 288 -13.72 28.26 23.07
N ASP A 289 -13.53 29.35 22.32
CA ASP A 289 -13.24 29.30 20.88
C ASP A 289 -11.91 28.58 20.59
N ALA A 290 -10.85 28.88 21.34
CA ALA A 290 -9.55 28.24 21.16
C ALA A 290 -9.62 26.73 21.41
N ILE A 291 -10.33 26.31 22.47
CA ILE A 291 -10.55 24.90 22.80
C ILE A 291 -11.37 24.23 21.70
N TRP A 292 -12.51 24.81 21.31
CA TRP A 292 -13.35 24.24 20.25
C TRP A 292 -12.65 24.19 18.90
N ALA A 293 -11.89 25.22 18.53
CA ALA A 293 -11.11 25.24 17.31
C ALA A 293 -10.07 24.10 17.30
N ARG A 294 -9.42 23.83 18.43
CA ARG A 294 -8.48 22.71 18.57
C ARG A 294 -9.18 21.35 18.47
N ILE A 295 -10.35 21.19 19.08
CA ILE A 295 -11.17 19.97 18.96
C ILE A 295 -11.59 19.76 17.50
N LEU A 296 -12.11 20.80 16.85
CA LEU A 296 -12.55 20.76 15.46
C LEU A 296 -11.38 20.52 14.50
N PHE A 297 -10.19 21.04 14.79
CA PHE A 297 -8.97 20.71 14.06
C PHE A 297 -8.74 19.19 14.03
N PHE A 298 -8.79 18.53 15.18
CA PHE A 298 -8.64 17.07 15.25
C PHE A 298 -9.83 16.33 14.62
N ALA A 299 -11.05 16.80 14.81
CA ALA A 299 -12.24 16.14 14.28
C ALA A 299 -12.37 16.25 12.75
N VAL A 300 -11.99 17.39 12.18
CA VAL A 300 -12.04 17.64 10.73
C VAL A 300 -10.83 17.03 10.03
N LEU A 301 -9.62 17.22 10.56
CA LEU A 301 -8.40 16.75 9.90
C LEU A 301 -8.07 15.29 10.24
N GLY A 302 -8.28 14.84 11.48
CA GLY A 302 -8.03 13.48 11.96
C GLY A 302 -6.56 13.00 11.81
N ASP A 303 -6.25 11.82 12.36
CA ASP A 303 -4.94 11.16 12.15
C ASP A 303 -4.67 10.88 10.66
N ASP A 304 -5.74 10.76 9.87
CA ASP A 304 -5.69 10.56 8.44
C ASP A 304 -4.88 11.67 7.75
N ALA A 305 -4.93 12.93 8.24
CA ALA A 305 -4.28 14.11 7.62
C ALA A 305 -2.77 13.97 7.38
N MET A 306 -2.06 13.20 8.21
CA MET A 306 -0.59 13.12 8.12
C MET A 306 -0.07 11.95 7.28
N ASN A 307 -0.84 10.86 7.11
CA ASN A 307 -0.22 9.58 6.70
C ASN A 307 -0.62 9.01 5.33
N SER A 308 -1.59 9.58 4.59
CA SER A 308 -1.93 9.05 3.26
C SER A 308 -2.78 10.01 2.42
N VAL A 309 -2.18 10.57 1.36
CA VAL A 309 -2.86 11.28 0.27
C VAL A 309 -3.78 10.34 -0.53
N HIS A 310 -3.61 9.03 -0.40
CA HIS A 310 -4.27 8.02 -1.27
C HIS A 310 -5.56 7.41 -0.69
N SER A 311 -5.95 7.68 0.56
CA SER A 311 -7.07 6.98 1.23
C SER A 311 -8.34 7.81 1.46
N ARG A 312 -8.44 9.05 0.96
CA ARG A 312 -9.41 10.01 1.51
C ARG A 312 -10.52 10.40 0.52
N LYS A 313 -11.65 9.70 0.55
CA LYS A 313 -12.92 10.41 0.29
C LYS A 313 -13.15 11.36 1.49
N PRO A 314 -13.52 12.63 1.28
CA PRO A 314 -13.99 13.50 2.36
C PRO A 314 -15.15 12.78 3.04
N LYS A 315 -14.98 12.35 4.30
CA LYS A 315 -16.08 11.71 5.03
C LYS A 315 -17.18 12.76 5.14
N ALA A 316 -18.41 12.47 4.69
CA ALA A 316 -19.58 13.35 4.83
C ALA A 316 -19.73 13.91 6.26
N ARG A 317 -19.19 13.18 7.25
CA ARG A 317 -19.03 13.57 8.66
C ARG A 317 -18.26 14.88 8.90
N ARG A 318 -17.46 15.39 7.96
CA ARG A 318 -16.77 16.68 8.13
C ARG A 318 -17.73 17.86 8.07
N LEU A 319 -18.75 17.76 7.21
CA LEU A 319 -19.74 18.82 7.03
C LEU A 319 -20.76 18.86 8.17
N SER A 320 -21.00 17.77 8.89
CA SER A 320 -21.95 17.79 10.01
C SER A 320 -21.53 18.75 11.12
N PHE A 321 -20.22 19.00 11.31
CA PHE A 321 -19.75 19.95 12.33
C PHE A 321 -20.18 21.39 12.04
N VAL A 322 -20.17 21.83 10.78
CA VAL A 322 -20.60 23.21 10.43
C VAL A 322 -22.11 23.39 10.52
N LEU A 323 -22.87 22.30 10.59
CA LEU A 323 -24.32 22.33 10.73
C LEU A 323 -24.78 22.34 12.20
N VAL A 324 -23.86 22.17 13.16
CA VAL A 324 -24.20 22.15 14.60
C VAL A 324 -24.63 23.53 15.12
N SER A 325 -23.84 24.57 14.85
CA SER A 325 -24.10 25.95 15.29
C SER A 325 -23.30 26.96 14.48
N GLN A 326 -23.65 28.25 14.56
CA GLN A 326 -22.87 29.33 13.92
C GLN A 326 -21.44 29.43 14.48
N THR A 327 -21.25 29.17 15.78
CA THR A 327 -19.91 29.12 16.39
C THR A 327 -19.09 27.99 15.78
N PHE A 328 -19.66 26.78 15.69
CA PHE A 328 -18.97 25.66 15.08
C PHE A 328 -18.69 25.91 13.59
N LYS A 329 -19.63 26.52 12.86
CA LYS A 329 -19.41 26.94 11.48
C LYS A 329 -18.20 27.86 11.38
N ARG A 330 -18.17 28.95 12.14
CA ARG A 330 -17.07 29.92 12.15
C ARG A 330 -15.73 29.27 12.50
N LEU A 331 -15.69 28.40 13.52
CA LEU A 331 -14.45 27.78 13.98
C LEU A 331 -13.99 26.61 13.09
N ALA A 332 -14.90 25.88 12.45
CA ALA A 332 -14.56 24.75 11.59
C ALA A 332 -14.19 25.15 10.15
N LEU A 333 -14.74 26.25 9.65
CA LEU A 333 -14.52 26.73 8.27
C LEU A 333 -13.03 26.82 7.89
N PRO A 334 -12.13 27.39 8.73
CA PRO A 334 -10.70 27.43 8.41
C PRO A 334 -10.08 26.06 8.19
N TYR A 335 -10.57 25.01 8.86
CA TYR A 335 -10.06 23.65 8.73
C TYR A 335 -10.67 22.88 7.56
N LEU A 336 -11.93 23.18 7.22
CA LEU A 336 -12.60 22.58 6.06
C LEU A 336 -12.02 23.06 4.74
N TYR A 337 -11.75 24.37 4.63
CA TYR A 337 -11.15 24.97 3.43
C TYR A 337 -9.63 24.82 3.39
N ARG A 338 -8.99 24.30 4.44
CA ARG A 338 -7.52 24.23 4.48
C ARG A 338 -6.92 23.37 3.37
N TYR A 339 -7.58 22.26 3.04
CA TYR A 339 -7.07 21.21 2.14
C TYR A 339 -8.16 20.70 1.17
N PRO A 340 -8.72 21.54 0.27
CA PRO A 340 -9.63 21.08 -0.77
C PRO A 340 -9.00 19.96 -1.61
N ILE A 341 -9.77 18.88 -1.81
CA ILE A 341 -9.44 17.79 -2.71
C ILE A 341 -10.45 17.84 -3.86
N LEU A 342 -9.95 18.09 -5.07
CA LEU A 342 -10.73 18.22 -6.29
C LEU A 342 -10.57 16.95 -7.12
N TRP A 343 -11.65 16.17 -7.24
CA TRP A 343 -11.72 14.95 -8.03
C TRP A 343 -12.23 15.20 -9.44
N PHE A 344 -13.07 16.23 -9.60
CA PHE A 344 -13.74 16.56 -10.85
C PHE A 344 -13.64 18.06 -11.14
N ASP A 345 -13.73 18.42 -12.42
CA ASP A 345 -13.68 19.82 -12.84
C ASP A 345 -14.86 20.63 -12.29
N SER A 346 -16.05 20.03 -12.18
CA SER A 346 -17.21 20.65 -11.53
C SER A 346 -16.99 20.99 -10.05
N GLU A 347 -16.05 20.34 -9.36
CA GLU A 347 -15.71 20.68 -7.98
C GLU A 347 -14.74 21.87 -7.93
N ALA A 348 -13.83 21.97 -8.92
CA ALA A 348 -12.98 23.13 -9.09
C ALA A 348 -13.82 24.38 -9.44
N GLU A 349 -14.75 24.26 -10.39
CA GLU A 349 -15.69 25.34 -10.75
C GLU A 349 -16.49 25.82 -9.53
N ARG A 350 -17.12 24.90 -8.79
CA ARG A 350 -17.88 25.23 -7.57
C ARG A 350 -17.01 25.87 -6.49
N LEU A 351 -15.76 25.45 -6.36
CA LEU A 351 -14.82 26.12 -5.45
C LEU A 351 -14.49 27.53 -5.93
N GLY A 352 -14.22 27.72 -7.22
CA GLY A 352 -14.01 29.03 -7.84
C GLY A 352 -15.19 29.96 -7.61
N GLU A 353 -16.41 29.52 -7.91
CA GLU A 353 -17.64 30.28 -7.66
C GLU A 353 -17.80 30.65 -6.18
N ALA A 354 -17.53 29.70 -5.26
CA ALA A 354 -17.60 29.97 -3.83
C ALA A 354 -16.56 30.99 -3.36
N LEU A 355 -15.37 31.00 -3.96
CA LEU A 355 -14.30 31.95 -3.64
C LEU A 355 -14.58 33.33 -4.23
N VAL A 356 -15.15 33.42 -5.42
CA VAL A 356 -15.60 34.70 -5.99
C VAL A 356 -16.73 35.30 -5.15
N ALA A 357 -17.69 34.47 -4.72
CA ALA A 357 -18.79 34.91 -3.86
C ALA A 357 -18.32 35.28 -2.44
N ASN A 358 -17.25 34.64 -1.94
CA ASN A 358 -16.70 34.90 -0.62
C ASN A 358 -15.17 34.75 -0.59
N PRO A 359 -14.42 35.80 -0.98
CA PRO A 359 -12.96 35.76 -1.08
C PRO A 359 -12.25 35.46 0.25
N ALA A 360 -12.89 35.75 1.39
CA ALA A 360 -12.31 35.47 2.71
C ALA A 360 -12.09 33.97 2.95
N LEU A 361 -12.86 33.09 2.28
CA LEU A 361 -12.65 31.64 2.37
C LEU A 361 -11.28 31.22 1.82
N GLY A 362 -10.78 31.91 0.80
CA GLY A 362 -9.51 31.60 0.17
C GLY A 362 -8.30 31.92 1.07
N LEU A 363 -8.45 32.79 2.08
CA LEU A 363 -7.45 33.02 3.11
C LEU A 363 -7.19 31.80 4.01
N HIS A 364 -8.11 30.83 3.99
CA HIS A 364 -7.99 29.58 4.74
C HIS A 364 -7.36 28.45 3.92
N ILE A 365 -7.35 28.55 2.58
CA ILE A 365 -6.81 27.51 1.70
C ILE A 365 -5.28 27.53 1.80
N ARG A 366 -4.71 26.39 2.18
CA ARG A 366 -3.26 26.17 2.29
C ARG A 366 -2.74 25.16 1.30
N GLU A 367 -3.53 24.16 0.96
CA GLU A 367 -3.15 23.20 -0.07
C GLU A 367 -4.34 22.86 -0.97
N ILE A 368 -4.09 22.74 -2.26
CA ILE A 368 -5.07 22.23 -3.23
C ILE A 368 -4.52 20.93 -3.79
N HIS A 369 -5.30 19.85 -3.63
CA HIS A 369 -4.97 18.53 -4.17
C HIS A 369 -5.94 18.17 -5.28
N ARG A 370 -5.46 17.93 -6.49
CA ARG A 370 -6.31 17.46 -7.60
C ARG A 370 -5.99 16.00 -7.88
N GLN A 371 -7.01 15.14 -7.80
CA GLN A 371 -6.85 13.68 -7.89
C GLN A 371 -7.76 13.08 -8.96
N VAL A 372 -7.33 11.96 -9.54
CA VAL A 372 -8.18 11.13 -10.40
C VAL A 372 -8.67 9.94 -9.56
N PRO A 373 -9.98 9.64 -9.54
CA PRO A 373 -10.50 8.52 -8.76
C PRO A 373 -9.83 7.19 -9.15
N LEU A 374 -9.31 6.47 -8.15
CA LEU A 374 -8.70 5.14 -8.33
C LEU A 374 -9.69 4.17 -8.99
N GLY A 375 -9.40 3.75 -10.22
CA GLY A 375 -10.27 2.87 -11.03
C GLY A 375 -10.58 3.45 -12.41
N PHE A 376 -10.56 4.78 -12.54
CA PHE A 376 -10.52 5.43 -13.84
C PHE A 376 -9.06 5.49 -14.29
N ARG A 377 -8.52 4.36 -14.76
CA ARG A 377 -7.44 4.50 -15.73
C ARG A 377 -8.09 5.23 -16.89
N TYR A 378 -7.63 6.45 -17.16
CA TYR A 378 -7.83 7.13 -18.43
C TYR A 378 -7.19 6.20 -19.47
N VAL A 379 -7.92 5.16 -19.86
CA VAL A 379 -7.71 4.51 -21.14
C VAL A 379 -8.41 5.51 -22.05
N PRO A 380 -7.68 6.26 -22.89
CA PRO A 380 -8.31 6.96 -23.98
C PRO A 380 -9.03 5.87 -24.76
N ARG A 381 -10.33 5.68 -24.50
CA ARG A 381 -11.15 4.79 -25.32
C ARG A 381 -11.31 5.54 -26.62
N HIS A 382 -10.31 5.40 -27.50
CA HIS A 382 -10.43 5.72 -28.90
C HIS A 382 -11.73 5.04 -29.39
N GLY A 383 -12.81 5.81 -29.53
CA GLY A 383 -14.09 5.30 -30.03
C GLY A 383 -15.34 5.52 -29.16
N LEU A 384 -15.23 5.95 -27.90
CA LEU A 384 -16.40 6.49 -27.17
C LEU A 384 -16.16 7.99 -27.02
N GLY A 385 -16.74 8.78 -27.93
CA GLY A 385 -16.65 10.24 -27.98
C GLY A 385 -17.25 10.93 -26.75
N TYR A 386 -16.63 10.72 -25.58
CA TYR A 386 -16.73 11.68 -24.50
C TYR A 386 -16.04 12.94 -24.98
N ASP A 387 -16.86 13.93 -25.30
CA ASP A 387 -16.49 15.26 -25.75
C ASP A 387 -15.84 16.02 -24.59
N ILE A 388 -14.60 15.62 -24.25
CA ILE A 388 -13.77 16.20 -23.16
C ILE A 388 -13.33 17.63 -23.52
N GLU A 389 -13.59 18.11 -24.73
CA GLU A 389 -13.21 19.45 -25.16
C GLU A 389 -14.03 20.58 -24.53
N THR A 390 -15.18 20.30 -23.89
CA THR A 390 -16.18 21.36 -23.71
C THR A 390 -16.09 22.19 -22.43
N ARG A 391 -15.26 21.87 -21.43
CA ARG A 391 -15.06 22.77 -20.27
C ARG A 391 -13.75 22.51 -19.52
N LYS A 392 -12.76 23.38 -19.72
CA LYS A 392 -11.60 23.48 -18.82
C LYS A 392 -12.02 24.35 -17.62
N PRO A 393 -11.85 23.88 -16.37
CA PRO A 393 -12.20 24.69 -15.20
C PRO A 393 -11.31 25.93 -15.13
N ASP A 394 -11.90 27.09 -14.84
CA ASP A 394 -11.17 28.34 -14.62
C ASP A 394 -10.47 28.31 -13.25
N PHE A 395 -9.23 27.80 -13.25
CA PHE A 395 -8.38 27.81 -12.05
C PHE A 395 -7.89 29.23 -11.67
N ALA A 396 -7.92 30.19 -12.59
CA ALA A 396 -7.48 31.55 -12.28
C ALA A 396 -8.38 32.17 -11.21
N ALA A 397 -9.69 31.95 -11.28
CA ALA A 397 -10.65 32.36 -10.25
C ALA A 397 -10.30 31.82 -8.84
N ILE A 398 -9.81 30.58 -8.74
CA ILE A 398 -9.36 30.01 -7.46
C ILE A 398 -8.07 30.69 -6.98
N PHE A 399 -7.10 30.86 -7.88
CA PHE A 399 -5.77 31.35 -7.50
C PHE A 399 -5.75 32.83 -7.12
N TRP A 400 -6.53 33.68 -7.78
CA TRP A 400 -6.68 35.09 -7.39
C TRP A 400 -7.21 35.30 -5.96
N HIS A 401 -7.88 34.29 -5.39
CA HIS A 401 -8.43 34.35 -4.05
C HIS A 401 -7.64 33.54 -3.01
N THR A 402 -6.50 32.92 -3.37
CA THR A 402 -5.74 32.05 -2.46
C THR A 402 -4.30 32.52 -2.21
N PRO A 403 -4.08 33.73 -1.65
CA PRO A 403 -2.74 34.31 -1.44
C PRO A 403 -1.87 33.57 -0.42
N ARG A 404 -2.47 32.61 0.29
CA ARG A 404 -1.88 31.83 1.38
C ARG A 404 -1.67 30.37 0.99
N LEU A 405 -1.74 30.06 -0.30
CA LEU A 405 -1.57 28.71 -0.83
C LEU A 405 -0.11 28.29 -0.68
N ASP A 406 0.13 27.28 0.15
CA ASP A 406 1.44 26.71 0.41
C ASP A 406 1.74 25.57 -0.58
N LYS A 407 0.74 24.81 -1.04
CA LYS A 407 0.94 23.67 -1.95
C LYS A 407 -0.14 23.53 -3.02
N LEU A 408 0.27 23.20 -4.23
CA LEU A 408 -0.60 22.83 -5.33
C LEU A 408 -0.11 21.52 -5.96
N VAL A 409 -0.83 20.42 -5.70
CA VAL A 409 -0.42 19.08 -6.12
C VAL A 409 -1.52 18.43 -6.95
N GLY A 410 -1.17 18.02 -8.17
CA GLY A 410 -2.05 17.35 -9.12
C GLY A 410 -1.64 15.91 -9.45
N ASN A 411 -2.38 15.31 -10.35
CA ASN A 411 -2.08 14.04 -11.00
C ASN A 411 -1.81 14.29 -12.50
N ARG A 412 -0.82 13.59 -13.08
CA ARG A 412 -0.44 13.72 -14.50
C ARG A 412 -1.57 13.51 -15.51
N PHE A 413 -2.64 12.82 -15.11
CA PHE A 413 -3.77 12.52 -15.97
C PHE A 413 -4.88 13.57 -15.92
N LEU A 414 -4.63 14.71 -15.29
CA LEU A 414 -5.59 15.79 -15.19
C LEU A 414 -5.54 16.71 -16.41
N PRO A 415 -6.65 17.39 -16.72
CA PRO A 415 -6.64 18.50 -17.66
C PRO A 415 -5.54 19.52 -17.33
N PRO A 416 -4.91 20.07 -18.37
CA PRO A 416 -3.83 21.04 -18.25
C PRO A 416 -4.29 22.30 -17.50
N LEU A 417 -3.36 22.89 -16.75
CA LEU A 417 -3.50 24.21 -16.16
C LEU A 417 -3.17 25.25 -17.22
N LEU A 418 -4.10 26.15 -17.50
CA LEU A 418 -3.88 27.22 -18.46
C LEU A 418 -2.85 28.24 -17.94
N TRP A 419 -2.14 28.89 -18.85
CA TRP A 419 -1.05 29.81 -18.52
C TRP A 419 -1.50 31.01 -17.69
N ASP A 420 -2.66 31.58 -17.98
CA ASP A 420 -3.28 32.68 -17.21
C ASP A 420 -3.54 32.28 -15.75
N ALA A 421 -3.99 31.05 -15.51
CA ALA A 421 -4.12 30.52 -14.17
C ALA A 421 -2.73 30.35 -13.49
N PHE A 422 -1.71 29.91 -14.23
CA PHE A 422 -0.35 29.83 -13.71
C PHE A 422 0.23 31.21 -13.35
N GLU A 423 -0.05 32.25 -14.13
CA GLU A 423 0.32 33.64 -13.83
C GLU A 423 -0.42 34.15 -12.59
N ALA A 424 -1.74 33.92 -12.49
CA ALA A 424 -2.54 34.27 -11.32
C ALA A 424 -1.99 33.63 -10.03
N LEU A 425 -1.57 32.37 -10.12
CA LEU A 425 -0.90 31.64 -9.04
C LEU A 425 0.43 32.30 -8.66
N ALA A 426 1.28 32.61 -9.64
CA ALA A 426 2.57 33.24 -9.40
C ALA A 426 2.43 34.62 -8.72
N HIS A 427 1.51 35.45 -9.20
CA HIS A 427 1.28 36.78 -8.63
C HIS A 427 0.66 36.74 -7.23
N THR A 428 -0.27 35.82 -7.00
CA THR A 428 -1.06 35.82 -5.75
C THR A 428 -0.38 35.02 -4.65
N ALA A 429 0.18 33.86 -4.99
CA ALA A 429 0.77 32.92 -4.03
C ALA A 429 2.28 32.72 -4.22
N GLY A 430 2.97 33.41 -5.13
CA GLY A 430 4.39 33.16 -5.38
C GLY A 430 5.30 33.29 -4.14
N THR A 431 4.95 34.17 -3.21
CA THR A 431 5.70 34.36 -1.96
C THR A 431 5.37 33.36 -0.86
N THR A 432 4.30 32.57 -1.01
CA THR A 432 3.82 31.59 -0.02
C THR A 432 3.87 30.15 -0.51
N LEU A 433 3.81 29.93 -1.83
CA LEU A 433 3.79 28.62 -2.46
C LEU A 433 5.15 27.93 -2.29
N VAL A 434 5.14 26.83 -1.55
CA VAL A 434 6.30 25.98 -1.23
C VAL A 434 6.41 24.81 -2.20
N GLU A 435 5.29 24.26 -2.68
CA GLU A 435 5.26 23.09 -3.55
C GLU A 435 4.29 23.26 -4.73
N PHE A 436 4.78 23.03 -5.95
CA PHE A 436 3.98 23.00 -7.17
C PHE A 436 4.29 21.73 -7.95
N GLY A 437 3.29 20.91 -8.26
CA GLY A 437 3.52 19.74 -9.10
C GLY A 437 2.29 19.00 -9.57
N GLY A 438 2.48 18.10 -10.53
CA GLY A 438 1.41 17.22 -11.02
C GLY A 438 0.41 17.86 -11.98
N PHE A 439 0.69 19.07 -12.49
CA PHE A 439 -0.06 19.73 -13.54
C PHE A 439 0.78 19.84 -14.81
N VAL A 440 0.12 19.74 -15.97
CA VAL A 440 0.68 20.17 -17.25
C VAL A 440 0.30 21.63 -17.42
N VAL A 441 1.26 22.54 -17.56
CA VAL A 441 0.93 23.95 -17.85
C VAL A 441 0.86 24.10 -19.37
N GLU A 442 -0.28 24.52 -19.90
CA GLU A 442 -0.47 24.78 -21.32
C GLU A 442 -0.59 26.26 -21.61
N ASP A 443 -0.08 26.64 -22.78
CA ASP A 443 -0.28 27.96 -23.32
C ASP A 443 -1.68 28.10 -23.94
N ASN A 444 -2.35 29.22 -23.67
CA ASN A 444 -3.59 29.59 -24.35
C ASN A 444 -3.32 30.02 -25.80
N SER A 445 -2.09 30.42 -26.12
CA SER A 445 -1.65 30.88 -27.44
C SER A 445 -0.47 30.03 -27.94
N PRO A 446 -0.65 29.16 -28.95
CA PRO A 446 0.42 28.26 -29.43
C PRO A 446 1.60 28.98 -30.12
N VAL A 447 1.60 30.32 -30.21
CA VAL A 447 2.49 31.08 -31.09
C VAL A 447 3.58 31.85 -30.32
N LEU A 448 3.44 32.11 -29.01
CA LEU A 448 4.34 33.01 -28.29
C LEU A 448 5.10 32.27 -27.19
N ALA A 449 6.43 32.21 -27.33
CA ALA A 449 7.29 31.72 -26.26
C ALA A 449 7.14 32.61 -25.01
N GLN A 450 6.99 31.98 -23.85
CA GLN A 450 6.60 32.65 -22.62
C GLN A 450 7.77 33.36 -21.93
N CYS A 451 7.46 34.37 -21.12
CA CYS A 451 8.48 35.13 -20.41
C CYS A 451 8.92 34.37 -19.13
N PRO A 452 10.22 34.06 -18.97
CA PRO A 452 10.72 33.34 -17.79
C PRO A 452 10.63 34.13 -16.49
N THR A 453 10.37 35.46 -16.54
CA THR A 453 10.31 36.33 -15.36
C THR A 453 9.16 35.99 -14.42
N ILE A 454 8.11 35.32 -14.90
CA ILE A 454 7.00 34.87 -14.03
C ILE A 454 7.51 33.93 -12.93
N LEU A 455 8.55 33.14 -13.23
CA LEU A 455 9.15 32.22 -12.27
C LEU A 455 9.88 32.95 -11.14
N ALA A 456 10.25 34.22 -11.33
CA ALA A 456 10.88 35.04 -10.31
C ALA A 456 9.91 35.42 -9.18
N GLN A 457 8.59 35.27 -9.38
CA GLN A 457 7.59 35.54 -8.33
C GLN A 457 7.56 34.45 -7.26
N PHE A 458 8.04 33.24 -7.57
CA PHE A 458 8.02 32.07 -6.69
C PHE A 458 9.18 32.07 -5.69
N MET A 459 9.17 33.01 -4.75
CA MET A 459 10.26 33.23 -3.80
C MET A 459 10.34 32.17 -2.70
N ALA A 460 9.21 31.53 -2.36
CA ALA A 460 9.14 30.48 -1.34
C ALA A 460 9.17 29.05 -1.88
N LEU A 461 9.20 28.89 -3.21
CA LEU A 461 9.04 27.58 -3.85
C LEU A 461 10.27 26.70 -3.63
N GLN A 462 10.07 25.62 -2.88
CA GLN A 462 11.10 24.62 -2.53
C GLN A 462 11.04 23.39 -3.43
N SER A 463 9.85 23.04 -3.93
CA SER A 463 9.59 21.85 -4.72
C SER A 463 8.83 22.17 -5.99
N LEU A 464 9.42 21.88 -7.15
CA LEU A 464 8.81 22.12 -8.46
C LEU A 464 8.79 20.83 -9.31
N THR A 465 7.62 20.37 -9.73
CA THR A 465 7.45 19.36 -10.78
C THR A 465 6.92 20.03 -12.05
N TRP A 466 7.78 20.17 -13.06
CA TRP A 466 7.46 20.80 -14.33
C TRP A 466 7.11 19.78 -15.41
N ARG A 467 5.90 19.88 -15.95
CA ARG A 467 5.40 18.99 -17.02
C ARG A 467 4.74 19.78 -18.15
N SER A 468 5.39 20.81 -18.63
CA SER A 468 4.82 21.70 -19.65
C SER A 468 5.67 21.71 -20.91
N PRO A 469 5.05 21.66 -22.11
CA PRO A 469 5.73 21.85 -23.38
C PRO A 469 6.13 23.32 -23.62
N THR A 470 5.74 24.25 -22.75
CA THR A 470 6.03 25.68 -22.90
C THR A 470 7.52 25.92 -23.05
N VAL A 471 7.85 26.71 -24.08
CA VAL A 471 9.21 27.16 -24.40
C VAL A 471 9.35 28.61 -23.93
N PHE A 472 10.48 28.92 -23.30
CA PHE A 472 10.77 30.27 -22.81
C PHE A 472 11.60 31.09 -23.81
N CYS A 473 11.29 32.38 -23.94
CA CYS A 473 12.08 33.31 -24.75
C CYS A 473 13.47 33.58 -24.12
N ALA A 474 14.55 33.33 -24.88
CA ALA A 474 15.93 33.45 -24.40
C ALA A 474 16.47 34.86 -24.03
N PRO A 475 16.05 35.99 -24.64
CA PRO A 475 16.72 37.28 -24.40
C PRO A 475 16.36 37.98 -23.08
N LEU A 476 15.46 37.42 -22.25
CA LEU A 476 14.88 38.12 -21.10
C LEU A 476 15.17 37.47 -19.73
N PHE A 477 16.23 36.67 -19.60
CA PHE A 477 16.56 36.05 -18.32
C PHE A 477 17.05 37.12 -17.32
N PRO A 478 16.31 37.36 -16.22
CA PRO A 478 16.77 38.28 -15.20
C PRO A 478 18.05 37.73 -14.57
N LYS A 479 19.03 38.61 -14.30
CA LYS A 479 20.27 38.25 -13.60
C LYS A 479 20.05 37.96 -12.11
N SER A 480 18.85 38.22 -11.58
CA SER A 480 18.49 37.97 -10.18
C SER A 480 18.29 36.49 -9.89
N SER A 481 18.31 36.15 -8.60
CA SER A 481 18.02 34.81 -8.10
C SER A 481 16.55 34.46 -8.36
N VAL A 482 16.28 33.78 -9.47
CA VAL A 482 14.98 33.15 -9.77
C VAL A 482 14.90 31.85 -8.98
N LEU A 483 13.77 31.63 -8.29
CA LEU A 483 13.56 30.43 -7.46
C LEU A 483 14.66 30.20 -6.39
N PRO A 484 14.97 31.21 -5.54
CA PRO A 484 16.09 31.15 -4.60
C PRO A 484 15.93 30.06 -3.52
N ALA A 485 14.68 29.64 -3.26
CA ALA A 485 14.34 28.61 -2.29
C ALA A 485 14.31 27.18 -2.86
N LEU A 486 14.52 26.99 -4.18
CA LEU A 486 14.28 25.71 -4.83
C LEU A 486 15.30 24.65 -4.41
N GLU A 487 14.79 23.57 -3.82
CA GLU A 487 15.56 22.44 -3.28
C GLU A 487 15.37 21.17 -4.11
N PHE A 488 14.15 20.98 -4.63
CA PHE A 488 13.72 19.84 -5.43
C PHE A 488 13.16 20.28 -6.78
N LEU A 489 13.66 19.65 -7.85
CA LEU A 489 13.18 19.85 -9.21
C LEU A 489 12.89 18.51 -9.88
N GLU A 490 11.67 18.33 -10.40
CA GLU A 490 11.29 17.25 -11.31
C GLU A 490 10.93 17.83 -12.67
N VAL A 491 11.50 17.29 -13.75
CA VAL A 491 11.26 17.78 -15.12
C VAL A 491 10.81 16.62 -16.00
N ALA A 492 9.63 16.77 -16.61
CA ALA A 492 9.09 15.82 -17.58
C ALA A 492 9.00 16.37 -19.01
N SER A 493 9.47 17.59 -19.24
CA SER A 493 9.50 18.21 -20.57
C SER A 493 10.75 19.07 -20.74
N PRO A 494 11.47 18.99 -21.87
CA PRO A 494 12.79 19.62 -22.01
C PRO A 494 12.75 21.15 -22.16
N GLY A 495 11.59 21.73 -22.49
CA GLY A 495 11.41 23.16 -22.81
C GLY A 495 11.87 24.14 -21.72
N ILE A 496 12.02 23.67 -20.48
CA ILE A 496 12.45 24.50 -19.34
C ILE A 496 13.97 24.62 -19.19
N PHE A 497 14.76 23.67 -19.70
CA PHE A 497 16.22 23.68 -19.53
C PHE A 497 16.92 24.91 -20.13
N PRO A 498 16.52 25.43 -21.31
CA PRO A 498 17.08 26.67 -21.84
C PRO A 498 16.96 27.85 -20.89
N ALA A 499 15.92 27.92 -20.06
CA ALA A 499 15.80 28.95 -19.03
C ALA A 499 16.64 28.62 -17.79
N PHE A 500 16.54 27.38 -17.31
CA PHE A 500 17.12 26.98 -16.03
C PHE A 500 18.65 26.96 -16.05
N GLN A 501 19.28 26.75 -17.21
CA GLN A 501 20.72 26.88 -17.35
C GLN A 501 21.24 28.30 -17.09
N HIS A 502 20.38 29.33 -17.13
CA HIS A 502 20.75 30.71 -16.83
C HIS A 502 20.46 31.12 -15.39
N PHE A 503 19.56 30.41 -14.70
CA PHE A 503 19.19 30.71 -13.32
C PHE A 503 20.28 30.31 -12.33
N ASP A 504 20.38 31.05 -11.23
CA ASP A 504 21.12 30.60 -10.06
C ASP A 504 20.15 29.95 -9.07
N LEU A 505 20.30 28.64 -8.87
CA LEU A 505 19.42 27.82 -8.04
C LEU A 505 20.15 27.35 -6.78
N PRO A 506 20.65 28.24 -5.90
CA PRO A 506 21.70 27.93 -4.93
C PRO A 506 21.38 26.76 -3.99
N LYS A 507 20.10 26.53 -3.68
CA LYS A 507 19.65 25.45 -2.78
C LYS A 507 19.32 24.13 -3.47
N LEU A 508 19.38 24.07 -4.80
CA LEU A 508 19.00 22.88 -5.55
C LEU A 508 19.97 21.73 -5.27
N HIS A 509 19.48 20.67 -4.65
CA HIS A 509 20.26 19.49 -4.32
C HIS A 509 19.58 18.18 -4.73
N ARG A 510 18.32 18.22 -5.19
CA ARG A 510 17.59 17.06 -5.69
C ARG A 510 16.99 17.30 -7.07
N LEU A 511 17.30 16.42 -8.01
CA LEU A 511 16.82 16.47 -9.40
C LEU A 511 16.16 15.15 -9.80
N VAL A 512 15.02 15.23 -10.48
CA VAL A 512 14.34 14.11 -11.12
C VAL A 512 14.13 14.42 -12.60
N LEU A 513 14.63 13.54 -13.46
CA LEU A 513 14.44 13.60 -14.90
C LEU A 513 13.48 12.48 -15.30
N ASP A 514 12.35 12.82 -15.91
CA ASP A 514 11.40 11.84 -16.45
C ASP A 514 12.01 11.08 -17.63
N ALA A 515 11.36 9.99 -18.03
CA ALA A 515 11.78 9.16 -19.15
C ALA A 515 11.70 9.87 -20.51
N SER A 516 11.07 11.04 -20.62
CA SER A 516 11.06 11.85 -21.84
C SER A 516 12.31 12.72 -22.02
N ILE A 517 13.12 12.91 -20.98
CA ILE A 517 14.27 13.81 -21.02
C ILE A 517 15.50 13.08 -21.53
N THR A 518 16.16 13.64 -22.56
CA THR A 518 17.41 13.09 -23.08
C THR A 518 18.63 13.73 -22.41
N SER A 519 19.78 13.06 -22.57
CA SER A 519 21.08 13.58 -22.16
C SER A 519 21.39 14.97 -22.75
N LYS A 520 21.05 15.17 -24.03
CA LYS A 520 21.28 16.42 -24.76
C LYS A 520 20.50 17.57 -24.12
N ASP A 521 19.25 17.33 -23.76
CA ASP A 521 18.33 18.34 -23.23
C ASP A 521 18.82 18.97 -21.92
N CYS A 522 19.39 18.14 -21.03
CA CYS A 522 19.76 18.57 -19.67
C CYS A 522 21.27 18.75 -19.45
N SER A 523 22.11 18.46 -20.46
CA SER A 523 23.58 18.48 -20.31
C SER A 523 24.13 19.81 -19.79
N GLN A 524 23.69 20.94 -20.34
CA GLN A 524 24.16 22.27 -19.92
C GLN A 524 23.68 22.61 -18.50
N PHE A 525 22.45 22.22 -18.16
CA PHE A 525 21.92 22.36 -16.82
C PHE A 525 22.74 21.57 -15.79
N LEU A 526 23.06 20.31 -16.09
CA LEU A 526 23.89 19.47 -15.22
C LEU A 526 25.34 19.98 -15.12
N ARG A 527 25.92 20.57 -16.17
CA ARG A 527 27.25 21.22 -16.06
C ARG A 527 27.23 22.36 -15.05
N ARG A 528 26.16 23.16 -15.01
CA ARG A 528 26.04 24.31 -14.10
C ARG A 528 25.65 23.91 -12.68
N HIS A 529 24.74 22.95 -12.52
CA HIS A 529 24.11 22.66 -11.23
C HIS A 529 24.40 21.27 -10.70
N GLY A 530 24.96 20.37 -11.49
CA GLY A 530 25.33 19.02 -11.07
C GLY A 530 26.28 18.94 -9.87
N PRO A 531 27.29 19.82 -9.71
CA PRO A 531 28.23 19.75 -8.58
C PRO A 531 27.60 19.88 -7.18
N LYS A 532 26.38 20.40 -7.06
CA LYS A 532 25.64 20.52 -5.79
C LYS A 532 24.52 19.49 -5.63
N LEU A 533 24.25 18.67 -6.66
CA LEU A 533 23.22 17.64 -6.57
C LEU A 533 23.70 16.50 -5.66
N ILE A 534 22.89 16.22 -4.64
CA ILE A 534 23.10 15.13 -3.68
C ILE A 534 22.23 13.93 -4.08
N HIS A 535 21.06 14.18 -4.68
CA HIS A 535 20.14 13.14 -5.14
C HIS A 535 19.73 13.39 -6.60
N LEU A 536 19.99 12.41 -7.45
CA LEU A 536 19.59 12.42 -8.85
C LEU A 536 18.72 11.21 -9.18
N LYS A 537 17.60 11.44 -9.85
CA LYS A 537 16.74 10.39 -10.42
C LYS A 537 16.70 10.51 -11.94
N LEU A 538 16.91 9.40 -12.62
CA LEU A 538 17.01 9.32 -14.08
C LEU A 538 15.93 8.40 -14.65
N GLY A 539 15.20 8.88 -15.65
CA GLY A 539 14.32 8.06 -16.49
C GLY A 539 15.09 7.39 -17.64
N ASN A 540 14.45 6.44 -18.31
CA ASN A 540 15.05 5.60 -19.35
C ASN A 540 15.77 6.36 -20.46
N SER A 541 15.16 7.38 -21.07
CA SER A 541 15.77 8.08 -22.22
C SER A 541 16.98 8.94 -21.85
N ALA A 542 17.19 9.20 -20.57
CA ALA A 542 18.37 9.92 -20.13
C ALA A 542 19.62 9.03 -20.20
N MET A 543 19.47 7.71 -20.10
CA MET A 543 20.58 6.76 -19.90
C MET A 543 21.41 6.40 -21.15
N VAL A 544 21.23 7.07 -22.29
CA VAL A 544 21.89 6.73 -23.57
C VAL A 544 23.43 6.75 -23.43
N PRO A 545 24.18 5.80 -24.03
CA PRO A 545 25.63 5.65 -23.84
C PRO A 545 26.48 6.86 -24.29
N THR A 546 25.87 7.81 -24.99
CA THR A 546 26.51 9.07 -25.42
C THR A 546 26.57 10.12 -24.31
N TRP A 547 26.02 9.85 -23.13
CA TRP A 547 26.04 10.81 -22.03
C TRP A 547 27.47 10.93 -21.48
N PRO A 548 28.05 12.15 -21.34
CA PRO A 548 29.20 12.34 -20.46
C PRO A 548 28.85 11.73 -19.10
N SER A 549 29.77 10.97 -18.52
CA SER A 549 29.51 10.23 -17.30
C SER A 549 28.82 11.13 -16.29
N VAL A 550 27.61 10.74 -15.88
CA VAL A 550 26.77 11.51 -14.94
C VAL A 550 27.51 11.84 -13.65
N PHE A 551 28.47 10.98 -13.29
CA PHE A 551 29.38 11.15 -12.17
C PHE A 551 30.41 12.27 -12.34
N GLN A 552 30.83 12.60 -13.58
CA GLN A 552 31.64 13.81 -13.83
C GLN A 552 30.83 15.09 -13.64
N LEU A 553 29.58 15.09 -14.12
CA LEU A 553 28.71 16.26 -14.03
C LEU A 553 28.21 16.47 -12.60
N CYS A 554 28.03 15.40 -11.84
CA CYS A 554 27.43 15.43 -10.51
C CYS A 554 28.29 14.71 -9.45
N PRO A 555 29.51 15.21 -9.17
CA PRO A 555 30.48 14.55 -8.29
C PRO A 555 30.04 14.43 -6.82
N ALA A 556 29.01 15.18 -6.39
CA ALA A 556 28.51 15.18 -5.01
C ALA A 556 27.33 14.23 -4.78
N ILE A 557 26.90 13.45 -5.78
CA ILE A 557 25.73 12.58 -5.64
C ILE A 557 25.99 11.49 -4.60
N THR A 558 25.14 11.44 -3.59
CA THR A 558 25.11 10.34 -2.61
C THR A 558 24.00 9.35 -2.87
N ARG A 559 22.95 9.76 -3.60
CA ARG A 559 21.83 8.90 -3.97
C ARG A 559 21.51 9.00 -5.46
N LEU A 560 21.63 7.88 -6.17
CA LEU A 560 21.23 7.76 -7.58
C LEU A 560 20.01 6.86 -7.69
N GLU A 561 18.93 7.35 -8.29
CA GLU A 561 17.72 6.59 -8.58
C GLU A 561 17.54 6.41 -10.10
N LEU A 562 17.25 5.19 -10.52
CA LEU A 562 17.14 4.79 -11.92
C LEU A 562 15.74 4.25 -12.14
N SER A 563 14.96 4.91 -12.99
CA SER A 563 13.59 4.51 -13.31
C SER A 563 13.53 3.83 -14.66
N ILE A 564 13.36 2.51 -14.61
CA ILE A 564 13.31 1.64 -15.76
C ILE A 564 11.84 1.35 -16.09
N SER A 565 11.33 1.92 -17.18
CA SER A 565 10.01 1.58 -17.74
C SER A 565 10.06 0.26 -18.52
N ASP A 566 8.93 -0.44 -18.60
CA ASP A 566 8.82 -1.75 -19.26
C ASP A 566 9.19 -1.62 -20.76
N PRO A 567 10.11 -2.46 -21.28
CA PRO A 567 10.59 -2.40 -22.66
C PRO A 567 9.64 -3.11 -23.62
N GLU A 568 8.33 -2.83 -23.58
CA GLU A 568 7.39 -3.44 -24.55
C GLU A 568 7.78 -3.15 -26.01
N THR A 569 8.68 -2.18 -26.26
CA THR A 569 9.15 -1.82 -27.60
C THR A 569 10.66 -1.95 -27.83
N ASP A 570 11.49 -2.26 -26.83
CA ASP A 570 12.96 -2.25 -27.04
C ASP A 570 13.74 -3.13 -26.02
N ASN A 571 13.81 -4.43 -26.29
CA ASN A 571 14.20 -5.48 -25.31
C ASN A 571 15.69 -5.53 -24.91
N ASP A 572 16.60 -4.78 -25.54
CA ASP A 572 18.04 -5.10 -25.44
C ASP A 572 18.96 -4.02 -24.82
N VAL A 573 18.51 -2.78 -24.59
CA VAL A 573 19.46 -1.65 -24.42
C VAL A 573 19.75 -1.23 -22.97
N VAL A 574 18.84 -1.43 -22.01
CA VAL A 574 18.91 -0.66 -20.74
C VAL A 574 19.95 -1.17 -19.73
N TYR A 575 20.21 -2.48 -19.64
CA TYR A 575 21.10 -3.05 -18.61
C TYR A 575 22.61 -2.96 -18.90
N PRO A 576 23.09 -3.08 -20.16
CA PRO A 576 24.49 -2.85 -20.48
C PRO A 576 25.00 -1.47 -20.02
N LEU A 577 24.11 -0.47 -19.94
CA LEU A 577 24.43 0.89 -19.53
C LEU A 577 24.70 1.04 -18.03
N LEU A 578 24.07 0.20 -17.19
CA LEU A 578 24.35 0.15 -15.76
C LEU A 578 25.68 -0.53 -15.43
N LEU A 579 26.14 -1.39 -16.33
CA LEU A 579 27.42 -2.09 -16.23
C LEU A 579 28.59 -1.27 -16.78
N ALA A 580 28.29 -0.21 -17.53
CA ALA A 580 29.25 0.67 -18.16
C ALA A 580 29.29 2.04 -17.47
N PHE A 581 29.40 2.07 -16.14
CA PHE A 581 29.94 3.23 -15.46
C PHE A 581 31.47 3.06 -15.41
N PRO A 582 32.24 3.54 -16.41
CA PRO A 582 33.68 3.32 -16.45
C PRO A 582 34.44 4.10 -15.37
N GLU A 583 33.74 4.88 -14.55
CA GLU A 583 34.33 5.86 -13.65
C GLU A 583 34.04 5.57 -12.19
N LYS A 584 35.07 5.74 -11.39
CA LYS A 584 35.01 5.67 -9.92
C LYS A 584 34.21 6.83 -9.37
N HIS A 585 33.35 6.56 -8.39
CA HIS A 585 32.61 7.60 -7.70
C HIS A 585 32.72 7.46 -6.18
N GLN A 586 33.28 8.48 -5.54
CA GLN A 586 33.64 8.43 -4.12
C GLN A 586 32.47 8.74 -3.18
N ALA A 587 31.44 9.44 -3.64
CA ALA A 587 30.36 9.92 -2.77
C ALA A 587 29.09 9.08 -2.82
N LEU A 588 28.95 8.12 -3.74
CA LEU A 588 27.69 7.39 -3.93
C LEU A 588 27.46 6.42 -2.77
N VAL A 589 26.42 6.67 -1.96
CA VAL A 589 26.05 5.87 -0.78
C VAL A 589 24.89 4.91 -1.07
N GLN A 590 23.92 5.35 -1.87
CA GLN A 590 22.71 4.60 -2.17
C GLN A 590 22.41 4.58 -3.68
N LEU A 591 22.18 3.38 -4.21
CA LEU A 591 21.70 3.17 -5.57
C LEU A 591 20.28 2.60 -5.52
N VAL A 592 19.31 3.28 -6.12
CA VAL A 592 17.92 2.85 -6.17
C VAL A 592 17.56 2.50 -7.62
N VAL A 593 17.12 1.26 -7.85
CA VAL A 593 16.72 0.79 -9.18
C VAL A 593 15.22 0.49 -9.15
N ASN A 594 14.46 1.41 -9.71
CA ASN A 594 13.01 1.38 -9.81
C ASN A 594 12.58 0.84 -11.17
N LYS A 595 12.46 -0.48 -11.29
CA LYS A 595 11.84 -1.08 -12.47
C LYS A 595 10.32 -1.09 -12.30
N THR A 596 9.60 -0.41 -13.18
CA THR A 596 8.12 -0.39 -13.18
C THR A 596 7.63 -1.71 -13.79
N LEU A 597 7.64 -2.77 -12.99
CA LEU A 597 7.18 -4.08 -13.42
C LEU A 597 5.73 -4.26 -13.01
N ALA A 598 4.80 -4.03 -13.93
CA ALA A 598 3.42 -4.42 -13.71
C ALA A 598 3.27 -5.96 -13.62
N SER A 599 4.27 -6.74 -14.05
CA SER A 599 4.14 -8.18 -14.37
C SER A 599 4.95 -9.16 -13.49
N LEU A 600 6.02 -8.75 -12.79
CA LEU A 600 6.90 -9.71 -12.09
C LEU A 600 6.42 -10.17 -10.69
N PHE A 601 5.52 -9.44 -10.03
CA PHE A 601 5.18 -9.67 -8.62
C PHE A 601 4.50 -11.01 -8.30
N ASN A 602 4.10 -11.79 -9.31
CA ASN A 602 3.70 -13.18 -9.08
C ASN A 602 4.94 -14.08 -9.10
N ALA A 603 5.68 -14.09 -7.98
CA ALA A 603 6.91 -14.88 -7.77
C ALA A 603 6.77 -16.40 -8.02
N HIS A 604 5.55 -16.90 -8.19
CA HIS A 604 5.27 -18.32 -8.36
C HIS A 604 5.27 -18.83 -9.80
N ASP A 605 5.23 -17.94 -10.80
CA ASP A 605 5.25 -18.35 -12.20
C ASP A 605 6.42 -17.69 -12.92
N LEU A 606 7.56 -18.39 -12.95
CA LEU A 606 8.73 -18.03 -13.75
C LEU A 606 8.45 -18.38 -15.22
N SER A 607 7.59 -17.58 -15.87
CA SER A 607 7.49 -17.59 -17.33
C SER A 607 8.88 -17.32 -17.95
N ARG A 608 9.08 -17.70 -19.22
CA ARG A 608 10.36 -17.53 -19.92
C ARG A 608 10.91 -16.11 -19.80
N ASP A 609 10.05 -15.10 -19.86
CA ASP A 609 10.42 -13.68 -19.75
C ASP A 609 11.08 -13.32 -18.42
N LYS A 610 10.70 -14.01 -17.32
CA LYS A 610 11.31 -13.78 -16.00
C LYS A 610 12.76 -14.27 -15.93
N LYS A 611 13.15 -15.25 -16.73
CA LYS A 611 14.53 -15.75 -16.73
C LYS A 611 15.50 -14.74 -17.34
N ALA A 612 15.10 -14.08 -18.43
CA ALA A 612 15.90 -13.02 -19.06
C ALA A 612 16.11 -11.85 -18.07
N ASP A 613 15.04 -11.44 -17.39
CA ASP A 613 15.10 -10.41 -16.35
C ASP A 613 16.02 -10.80 -15.18
N VAL A 614 15.89 -12.02 -14.66
CA VAL A 614 16.76 -12.52 -13.58
C VAL A 614 18.22 -12.58 -14.05
N GLU A 615 18.48 -12.96 -15.30
CA GLU A 615 19.82 -12.98 -15.89
C GLU A 615 20.39 -11.56 -16.09
N GLN A 616 19.56 -10.57 -16.45
CA GLN A 616 19.99 -9.17 -16.53
C GLN A 616 20.36 -8.62 -15.14
N TRP A 617 19.53 -8.90 -14.13
CA TRP A 617 19.85 -8.57 -12.74
C TRP A 617 21.09 -9.30 -12.24
N ARG A 618 21.25 -10.57 -12.61
CA ARG A 618 22.46 -11.35 -12.32
C ARG A 618 23.68 -10.63 -12.86
N ARG A 619 23.70 -10.30 -14.15
CA ARG A 619 24.82 -9.60 -14.79
C ARG A 619 25.11 -8.27 -14.11
N PHE A 620 24.08 -7.49 -13.82
CA PHE A 620 24.20 -6.22 -13.11
C PHE A 620 24.83 -6.39 -11.72
N LEU A 621 24.28 -7.29 -10.90
CA LEU A 621 24.67 -7.45 -9.49
C LEU A 621 25.99 -8.21 -9.31
N GLU A 622 26.29 -9.16 -10.20
CA GLU A 622 27.55 -9.92 -10.20
C GLU A 622 28.68 -9.18 -10.94
N GLY A 623 28.38 -8.07 -11.63
CA GLY A 623 29.37 -7.22 -12.28
C GLY A 623 30.48 -6.76 -11.33
N SER A 624 31.72 -6.74 -11.81
CA SER A 624 32.94 -6.48 -11.00
C SER A 624 33.14 -5.03 -10.56
N ALA A 625 32.25 -4.11 -10.91
CA ALA A 625 32.45 -2.65 -10.78
C ALA A 625 32.13 -2.08 -9.38
N TRP A 626 31.69 -2.88 -8.40
CA TRP A 626 31.33 -2.35 -7.08
C TRP A 626 32.51 -1.77 -6.29
N ALA A 627 33.74 -2.20 -6.60
CA ALA A 627 34.95 -1.64 -6.02
C ALA A 627 35.18 -0.17 -6.40
N ASP A 628 34.59 0.28 -7.50
CA ASP A 628 34.68 1.66 -7.97
C ASP A 628 33.75 2.63 -7.21
N PHE A 629 32.90 2.09 -6.32
CA PHE A 629 31.98 2.83 -5.46
C PHE A 629 32.25 2.56 -3.97
N PRO A 630 33.39 3.00 -3.41
CA PRO A 630 33.82 2.65 -2.06
C PRO A 630 32.90 3.17 -0.94
N ALA A 631 32.08 4.19 -1.21
CA ALA A 631 31.09 4.71 -0.26
C ALA A 631 29.73 4.00 -0.35
N LEU A 632 29.52 3.09 -1.30
CA LEU A 632 28.23 2.43 -1.49
C LEU A 632 27.93 1.55 -0.27
N ARG A 633 26.75 1.75 0.32
CA ARG A 633 26.26 1.00 1.48
C ARG A 633 24.91 0.34 1.23
N GLU A 634 24.15 0.83 0.26
CA GLU A 634 22.80 0.32 0.01
C GLU A 634 22.48 0.29 -1.49
N ILE A 635 21.90 -0.83 -1.93
CA ILE A 635 21.25 -0.98 -3.22
C ILE A 635 19.79 -1.29 -2.94
N SER A 636 18.87 -0.43 -3.37
CA SER A 636 17.43 -0.68 -3.28
C SER A 636 16.91 -1.10 -4.64
N ALA A 637 16.18 -2.21 -4.71
CA ALA A 637 15.45 -2.59 -5.92
C ALA A 637 13.95 -2.66 -5.62
N ALA A 638 13.17 -1.80 -6.27
CA ALA A 638 11.75 -1.66 -5.94
C ALA A 638 10.77 -2.75 -6.44
N PRO A 639 11.10 -3.69 -7.37
CA PRO A 639 10.09 -4.62 -7.85
C PRO A 639 9.98 -5.93 -7.05
N PHE A 640 10.67 -6.05 -5.90
CA PHE A 640 10.63 -7.30 -5.12
C PHE A 640 10.27 -7.04 -3.65
N SER A 641 9.81 -8.10 -3.01
CA SER A 641 9.64 -8.20 -1.55
C SER A 641 10.42 -9.40 -1.06
N TRP A 642 10.91 -9.35 0.17
CA TRP A 642 11.62 -10.50 0.72
C TRP A 642 10.68 -11.71 0.82
N PRO A 643 11.12 -12.89 0.36
CA PRO A 643 10.34 -14.10 0.55
C PRO A 643 10.20 -14.38 2.05
N THR A 644 8.98 -14.69 2.48
CA THR A 644 8.69 -14.92 3.91
C THR A 644 8.63 -16.40 4.28
N ASP A 645 8.50 -17.29 3.30
CA ASP A 645 8.54 -18.74 3.48
C ASP A 645 9.86 -19.36 3.00
N GLU A 646 10.22 -20.50 3.58
CA GLU A 646 11.50 -21.20 3.38
C GLU A 646 11.75 -21.60 1.91
N ARG A 647 10.69 -22.01 1.20
CA ARG A 647 10.82 -22.41 -0.21
C ARG A 647 11.08 -21.18 -1.09
N ALA A 648 10.32 -20.11 -0.90
CA ALA A 648 10.54 -18.88 -1.66
C ALA A 648 11.93 -18.31 -1.35
N ILE A 649 12.43 -18.43 -0.11
CA ILE A 649 13.79 -18.05 0.26
C ILE A 649 14.83 -18.86 -0.53
N SER A 650 14.74 -20.19 -0.51
CA SER A 650 15.71 -21.06 -1.20
C SER A 650 15.70 -20.92 -2.73
N LYS A 651 14.59 -20.48 -3.32
CA LYS A 651 14.47 -20.24 -4.76
C LYS A 651 14.72 -18.80 -5.19
N SER A 652 14.79 -17.86 -4.25
CA SER A 652 14.89 -16.45 -4.57
C SER A 652 16.34 -16.09 -4.91
N PRO A 653 16.64 -15.64 -6.14
CA PRO A 653 17.97 -15.13 -6.48
C PRO A 653 18.32 -13.90 -5.64
N TRP A 654 17.32 -13.10 -5.25
CA TRP A 654 17.50 -11.91 -4.40
C TRP A 654 18.10 -12.24 -3.04
N VAL A 655 17.78 -13.40 -2.46
CA VAL A 655 18.37 -13.83 -1.18
C VAL A 655 19.86 -14.12 -1.37
N GLY A 656 20.22 -14.87 -2.41
CA GLY A 656 21.62 -15.16 -2.73
C GLY A 656 22.44 -13.89 -2.98
N TRP A 657 21.90 -12.95 -3.76
CA TRP A 657 22.55 -11.65 -3.98
C TRP A 657 22.66 -10.83 -2.70
N ALA A 658 21.61 -10.79 -1.88
CA ALA A 658 21.65 -10.06 -0.61
C ALA A 658 22.73 -10.59 0.33
N GLU A 659 22.89 -11.91 0.42
CA GLU A 659 23.96 -12.55 1.20
C GLU A 659 25.34 -12.19 0.63
N ALA A 660 25.54 -12.25 -0.70
CA ALA A 660 26.79 -11.87 -1.35
C ALA A 660 27.13 -10.37 -1.19
N PHE A 661 26.15 -9.47 -1.21
CA PHE A 661 26.37 -8.04 -0.95
C PHE A 661 26.66 -7.78 0.52
N LEU A 662 26.07 -8.53 1.45
CA LEU A 662 26.32 -8.38 2.87
C LEU A 662 27.78 -8.70 3.22
N GLU A 663 28.41 -9.66 2.54
CA GLU A 663 29.86 -9.93 2.62
C GLU A 663 30.72 -8.72 2.22
N LYS A 664 30.20 -7.89 1.30
CA LYS A 664 30.82 -6.62 0.86
C LYS A 664 30.37 -5.40 1.67
N GLN A 665 29.65 -5.60 2.79
CA GLN A 665 29.04 -4.54 3.61
C GLN A 665 28.04 -3.65 2.85
N ILE A 666 27.44 -4.15 1.77
CA ILE A 666 26.38 -3.48 1.03
C ILE A 666 25.05 -4.15 1.37
N LYS A 667 24.04 -3.36 1.72
CA LYS A 667 22.69 -3.85 2.01
C LYS A 667 21.87 -3.83 0.73
N LEU A 668 21.34 -4.99 0.33
CA LEU A 668 20.27 -5.04 -0.65
C LEU A 668 18.94 -4.81 0.08
N THR A 669 18.16 -3.80 -0.33
CA THR A 669 16.86 -3.44 0.26
C THR A 669 15.72 -3.59 -0.74
N ASP A 670 14.54 -3.95 -0.22
CA ASP A 670 13.31 -3.97 -1.00
C ASP A 670 12.69 -2.57 -1.12
N LYS A 671 11.50 -2.46 -1.75
CA LYS A 671 10.76 -1.19 -1.88
C LYS A 671 10.45 -0.51 -0.55
N ALA A 672 10.34 -1.27 0.54
CA ALA A 672 10.06 -0.74 1.87
C ALA A 672 11.33 -0.31 2.61
N GLY A 673 12.51 -0.40 1.98
CA GLY A 673 13.79 -0.17 2.63
C GLY A 673 14.18 -1.29 3.61
N THR A 674 13.50 -2.43 3.57
CA THR A 674 13.83 -3.58 4.42
C THR A 674 14.99 -4.33 3.78
N HIS A 675 16.03 -4.67 4.54
CA HIS A 675 17.14 -5.51 4.08
C HIS A 675 16.92 -6.98 4.46
N TRP A 676 17.51 -7.89 3.69
CA TRP A 676 17.56 -9.29 4.05
C TRP A 676 18.33 -9.49 5.36
N ARG A 677 17.72 -10.23 6.29
CA ARG A 677 18.40 -10.71 7.49
C ARG A 677 18.62 -12.22 7.32
N PRO A 678 19.87 -12.69 7.20
CA PRO A 678 20.15 -14.12 7.12
C PRO A 678 19.45 -14.86 8.26
N ARG A 679 18.63 -15.85 7.91
CA ARG A 679 18.03 -16.71 8.93
C ARG A 679 19.13 -17.59 9.52
N LEU A 680 19.00 -17.90 10.82
CA LEU A 680 19.85 -18.91 11.46
C LEU A 680 19.78 -20.18 10.60
N LYS A 681 20.85 -20.49 9.88
CA LYS A 681 21.03 -21.79 9.24
C LYS A 681 21.08 -22.74 10.41
N GLY A 682 20.00 -23.50 10.62
CA GLY A 682 19.92 -24.45 11.71
C GLY A 682 21.16 -25.30 11.64
N GLY A 683 22.11 -25.05 12.54
CA GLY A 683 23.33 -25.84 12.61
C GLY A 683 22.85 -27.24 12.91
N HIS A 684 22.91 -28.13 11.93
CA HIS A 684 22.95 -29.56 12.18
C HIS A 684 24.26 -29.80 12.93
N ARG A 685 24.24 -29.54 14.24
CA ARG A 685 25.18 -30.07 15.21
C ARG A 685 24.58 -31.32 15.81
#